data_AF-A0A6P8T2K4-F1
#
_entry.id   AF-A0A6P8T2K4-F1
#
_cell.length_a   1.000
_cell.length_b   1.000
_cell.length_c   1.000
_cell.angle_alpha   90.00
_cell.angle_beta   90.00
_cell.angle_gamma   90.00
#
_symmetry.space_group_name_H-M   'P 1'
#
loop_
_entity.id
_entity.type
_entity.pdbx_description
1 polymer ?
#
loop_
_entity_poly.entity_id
_entity_poly.type
_entity_poly.pdbx_seq_one_letter_code
_entity_poly.pdbx_strand_id
1 'polypeptide(L)'
;MTGVCGCCGALRPRYKRLVDNIFPEDPEDGLVKANMEKLTFYALSAPEKLDRIGAYLSERLSRDVARHRYGYVCIAMEALDQLLMACHCQSINLFVESFLKMVRKLLESDKPSLQILGTNSFVKFANIEEDTPSYHRSYDFFVSRFSEMCHSSFEDPDIRTKIRMAGIKGLQGVVRKTVNDELQANIWDPQHMDKIVPSLLFNLQSGQRTESRSPSPLQASEKEKESPVELTERCFRELLGRAAYGNIKNAVTPVLMHLDNHSLWEGKTFAVRCFKIIMYSIQSQHSHLVIQQLLGHLDANSKNSATVRAGIVEVLLEAAAIAASGSVGPTVLEVFNTLLRQLRLSVDYELTGSYDGSTNIGTKIIKAHEERQLQEAVIRTIGSFANTLPTYQRSEVMLFIMGKIPVPGIHPALTSIGSGPEVTRMIQVMLLKSLVQVTAGFQTTNMLTALPSSFLEPLLSFSLTEDPELRLLVLQILLSLIDRHDNTAKFSDISIISDISVLKLKVDKCSRQDNLFMKKHGQQLYRHIYLGCKEPSSGGQHYESLFALLGLLSVELANEEVVVDLIRLALALQDLALSTDEALPVYNRCAVHAIAAAYLNLICQLTTVPAFCQHIHEVIEVRQKERSYLLPEDVFIDNPKLPSSLEKVEGDVLFLQSKITEVLGGSGYNTDRLATPYVPQYTDEDRLSKRKSIGETISLQVEVESRNSPEKEERTPAEEITFETLKNAIVDSVGMEEQERERRRQVVEKFQKAPFEEIAAHCGARATLLQSKLNQIFEITIRPPPSPSGTISSGYGQSQSRSVPLYEMKFPDLCVY
;
A
#
# COMPACT_ATOMS: atom_id res chain seq x y z
N MET A 1 -70.17 -30.55 -29.17
CA MET A 1 -70.68 -31.42 -30.25
C MET A 1 -69.65 -32.49 -30.54
N THR A 2 -70.10 -33.74 -30.52
CA THR A 2 -69.39 -34.99 -30.79
C THR A 2 -69.02 -35.16 -32.27
N GLY A 3 -67.85 -35.77 -32.50
CA GLY A 3 -67.57 -36.60 -33.66
C GLY A 3 -66.98 -35.91 -34.88
N VAL A 4 -65.72 -36.25 -35.22
CA VAL A 4 -65.24 -36.75 -36.53
C VAL A 4 -63.72 -36.50 -36.67
N CYS A 5 -63.02 -37.56 -37.12
CA CYS A 5 -61.65 -37.63 -37.62
C CYS A 5 -60.50 -38.01 -36.64
N GLY A 6 -60.61 -39.22 -36.07
CA GLY A 6 -59.50 -39.98 -35.47
C GLY A 6 -58.69 -40.84 -36.46
N CYS A 7 -58.44 -40.37 -37.69
CA CYS A 7 -57.70 -41.12 -38.72
C CYS A 7 -56.43 -40.43 -39.24
N CYS A 8 -55.83 -39.52 -38.46
CA CYS A 8 -54.55 -38.87 -38.80
C CYS A 8 -53.40 -39.18 -37.83
N GLY A 9 -53.59 -40.07 -36.85
CA GLY A 9 -52.55 -40.46 -35.89
C GLY A 9 -51.42 -41.29 -36.52
N ALA A 10 -51.75 -42.19 -37.45
CA ALA A 10 -50.80 -43.11 -38.07
C ALA A 10 -49.85 -42.46 -39.09
N LEU A 11 -50.25 -41.32 -39.68
CA LEU A 11 -49.45 -40.53 -40.64
C LEU A 11 -48.54 -39.50 -39.95
N ARG A 12 -48.64 -39.32 -38.63
CA ARG A 12 -47.74 -38.42 -37.90
C ARG A 12 -46.33 -39.01 -37.81
N PRO A 13 -45.28 -38.21 -38.04
CA PRO A 13 -43.90 -38.63 -37.83
C PRO A 13 -43.68 -39.24 -36.45
N ARG A 14 -42.89 -40.33 -36.39
CA ARG A 14 -42.66 -41.12 -35.16
C ARG A 14 -42.23 -40.25 -33.97
N TYR A 15 -41.35 -39.27 -34.19
CA TYR A 15 -40.89 -38.35 -33.13
C TYR A 15 -42.01 -37.50 -32.52
N LYS A 16 -42.99 -37.04 -33.32
CA LYS A 16 -44.13 -36.26 -32.80
C LYS A 16 -45.04 -37.10 -31.91
N ARG A 17 -45.25 -38.37 -32.28
CA ARG A 17 -46.02 -39.32 -31.46
C ARG A 17 -45.32 -39.61 -30.13
N LEU A 18 -44.00 -39.81 -30.15
CA LEU A 18 -43.23 -40.02 -28.93
C LEU A 18 -43.29 -38.80 -28.01
N VAL A 19 -43.19 -37.59 -28.56
CA VAL A 19 -43.37 -36.35 -27.79
C VAL A 19 -44.80 -36.23 -27.26
N ASP A 20 -45.83 -36.46 -28.07
CA ASP A 20 -47.22 -36.33 -27.63
C ASP A 20 -47.55 -37.29 -26.46
N ASN A 21 -46.94 -38.49 -26.44
CA ASN A 21 -47.15 -39.51 -25.41
C ASN A 21 -46.51 -39.18 -24.05
N ILE A 22 -45.63 -38.18 -23.94
CA ILE A 22 -45.07 -37.77 -22.65
C ILE A 22 -46.05 -36.89 -21.85
N PHE A 23 -47.05 -36.32 -22.54
CA PHE A 23 -48.04 -35.44 -21.93
C PHE A 23 -49.28 -36.25 -21.51
N PRO A 24 -49.63 -36.26 -20.22
CA PRO A 24 -50.86 -36.89 -19.73
C PRO A 24 -52.12 -36.13 -20.16
N GLU A 25 -53.29 -36.73 -19.95
CA GLU A 25 -54.57 -36.05 -20.15
C GLU A 25 -54.81 -34.96 -19.09
N ASP A 26 -54.43 -35.21 -17.83
CA ASP A 26 -54.44 -34.23 -16.74
C ASP A 26 -53.02 -33.68 -16.47
N PRO A 27 -52.79 -32.35 -16.53
CA PRO A 27 -51.48 -31.78 -16.24
C PRO A 27 -50.94 -32.06 -14.82
N GLU A 28 -51.80 -32.37 -13.84
CA GLU A 28 -51.36 -32.68 -12.47
C GLU A 28 -50.65 -34.03 -12.34
N ASP A 29 -50.86 -34.94 -13.30
CA ASP A 29 -50.19 -36.25 -13.36
C ASP A 29 -48.68 -36.15 -13.66
N GLY A 30 -48.22 -34.97 -14.10
CA GLY A 30 -46.82 -34.69 -14.37
C GLY A 30 -46.26 -35.44 -15.59
N LEU A 31 -44.93 -35.38 -15.77
CA LEU A 31 -44.27 -36.01 -16.92
C LEU A 31 -44.32 -37.55 -16.83
N VAL A 32 -44.83 -38.20 -17.90
CA VAL A 32 -44.92 -39.67 -17.97
C VAL A 32 -43.52 -40.29 -18.16
N LYS A 33 -42.86 -40.64 -17.06
CA LYS A 33 -41.46 -41.09 -17.01
C LYS A 33 -41.12 -42.23 -17.99
N ALA A 34 -41.95 -43.26 -18.08
CA ALA A 34 -41.71 -44.40 -18.97
C ALA A 34 -41.75 -44.01 -20.47
N ASN A 35 -42.55 -43.01 -20.84
CA ASN A 35 -42.58 -42.48 -22.21
C ASN A 35 -41.44 -41.50 -22.45
N MET A 36 -41.01 -40.78 -21.42
CA MET A 36 -39.83 -39.93 -21.47
C MET A 36 -38.56 -40.74 -21.71
N GLU A 37 -38.36 -41.87 -21.02
CA GLU A 37 -37.22 -42.77 -21.25
C GLU A 37 -37.17 -43.29 -22.69
N LYS A 38 -38.34 -43.64 -23.27
CA LYS A 38 -38.43 -44.02 -24.69
C LYS A 38 -38.07 -42.87 -25.63
N LEU A 39 -38.46 -41.64 -25.29
CA LEU A 39 -38.12 -40.45 -26.07
C LEU A 39 -36.61 -40.15 -25.96
N THR A 40 -36.02 -40.25 -24.78
CA THR A 40 -34.58 -40.09 -24.54
C THR A 40 -33.78 -41.14 -25.31
N PHE A 41 -34.17 -42.42 -25.23
CA PHE A 41 -33.51 -43.49 -25.98
C PHE A 41 -33.60 -43.26 -27.50
N TYR A 42 -34.76 -42.80 -27.98
CA TYR A 42 -34.94 -42.47 -29.39
C TYR A 42 -34.08 -41.28 -29.82
N ALA A 43 -33.96 -40.25 -28.97
CA ALA A 43 -33.12 -39.09 -29.22
C ALA A 43 -31.62 -39.45 -29.27
N LEU A 44 -31.15 -40.31 -28.35
CA LEU A 44 -29.78 -40.82 -28.35
C LEU A 44 -29.47 -41.72 -29.55
N SER A 45 -30.45 -42.52 -29.98
CA SER A 45 -30.28 -43.42 -31.13
C SER A 45 -30.32 -42.70 -32.49
N ALA A 46 -30.89 -41.49 -32.54
CA ALA A 46 -31.05 -40.70 -33.76
C ALA A 46 -30.81 -39.19 -33.51
N PRO A 47 -29.55 -38.78 -33.34
CA PRO A 47 -29.19 -37.39 -32.99
C PRO A 47 -29.70 -36.35 -33.98
N GLU A 48 -29.86 -36.69 -35.27
CA GLU A 48 -30.39 -35.79 -36.30
C GLU A 48 -31.90 -35.49 -36.14
N LYS A 49 -32.61 -36.23 -35.28
CA LYS A 49 -34.00 -35.97 -34.93
C LYS A 49 -34.15 -35.08 -33.70
N LEU A 50 -33.09 -34.91 -32.91
CA LEU A 50 -33.11 -34.14 -31.66
C LEU A 50 -33.52 -32.69 -31.92
N ASP A 51 -33.00 -32.06 -32.97
CA ASP A 51 -33.40 -30.71 -33.40
C ASP A 51 -34.92 -30.61 -33.66
N ARG A 52 -35.49 -31.56 -34.42
CA ARG A 52 -36.93 -31.59 -34.72
C ARG A 52 -37.79 -31.82 -33.48
N ILE A 53 -37.30 -32.59 -32.51
CA ILE A 53 -37.94 -32.81 -31.22
C ILE A 53 -37.96 -31.50 -30.42
N GLY A 54 -36.81 -30.81 -30.33
CA GLY A 54 -36.68 -29.51 -29.67
C GLY A 54 -37.59 -28.44 -30.29
N ALA A 55 -37.60 -28.32 -31.62
CA ALA A 55 -38.45 -27.35 -32.33
C ALA A 55 -39.95 -27.62 -32.08
N TYR A 56 -40.36 -28.89 -32.06
CA TYR A 56 -41.76 -29.26 -31.80
C TYR A 56 -42.18 -28.99 -30.36
N LEU A 57 -41.32 -29.28 -29.37
CA LEU A 57 -41.54 -28.92 -27.97
C LEU A 57 -41.63 -27.40 -27.79
N SER A 58 -40.79 -26.64 -28.51
CA SER A 58 -40.78 -25.17 -28.47
C SER A 58 -42.07 -24.56 -29.01
N GLU A 59 -42.57 -25.05 -30.15
CA GLU A 59 -43.85 -24.63 -30.71
C GLU A 59 -45.03 -24.97 -29.77
N ARG A 60 -44.99 -26.18 -29.18
CA ARG A 60 -46.03 -26.63 -28.25
C ARG A 60 -46.05 -25.79 -26.96
N LEU A 61 -44.90 -25.56 -26.34
CA LEU A 61 -44.79 -24.70 -25.16
C LEU A 61 -45.28 -23.29 -25.45
N SER A 62 -44.88 -22.70 -26.58
CA SER A 62 -45.33 -21.36 -26.98
C SER A 62 -46.85 -21.27 -27.09
N ARG A 63 -47.48 -22.31 -27.64
CA ARG A 63 -48.94 -22.43 -27.73
C ARG A 63 -49.60 -22.58 -26.37
N ASP A 64 -48.99 -23.36 -25.47
CA ASP A 64 -49.54 -23.61 -24.13
C ASP A 64 -49.40 -22.40 -23.19
N VAL A 65 -48.32 -21.64 -23.33
CA VAL A 65 -48.17 -20.33 -22.69
C VAL A 65 -49.25 -19.36 -23.16
N ALA A 66 -49.48 -19.26 -24.48
CA ALA A 66 -50.53 -18.38 -25.04
C ALA A 66 -51.96 -18.80 -24.60
N ARG A 67 -52.18 -20.10 -24.36
CA ARG A 67 -53.46 -20.66 -23.90
C ARG A 67 -53.59 -20.70 -22.38
N HIS A 68 -52.64 -20.14 -21.63
CA HIS A 68 -52.64 -20.12 -20.16
C HIS A 68 -52.68 -21.53 -19.52
N ARG A 69 -52.12 -22.54 -20.20
CA ARG A 69 -52.12 -23.94 -19.75
C ARG A 69 -50.78 -24.32 -19.10
N TYR A 70 -50.52 -23.79 -17.91
CA TYR A 70 -49.19 -23.81 -17.30
C TYR A 70 -48.69 -25.18 -16.85
N GLY A 71 -49.58 -26.11 -16.45
CA GLY A 71 -49.15 -27.46 -16.08
C GLY A 71 -48.45 -28.20 -17.23
N TYR A 72 -48.98 -28.09 -18.46
CA TYR A 72 -48.31 -28.63 -19.65
C TYR A 72 -47.02 -27.88 -20.02
N VAL A 73 -46.91 -26.59 -19.66
CA VAL A 73 -45.66 -25.82 -19.81
C VAL A 73 -44.57 -26.38 -18.89
N CYS A 74 -44.91 -26.72 -17.64
CA CYS A 74 -43.99 -27.39 -16.71
C CYS A 74 -43.50 -28.73 -17.27
N ILE A 75 -44.43 -29.57 -17.77
CA ILE A 75 -44.11 -30.87 -18.36
C ILE A 75 -43.20 -30.71 -19.59
N ALA A 76 -43.48 -29.73 -20.46
CA ALA A 76 -42.67 -29.47 -21.64
C ALA A 76 -41.23 -29.04 -21.29
N MET A 77 -41.05 -28.20 -20.27
CA MET A 77 -39.73 -27.82 -19.79
C MET A 77 -38.99 -28.96 -19.10
N GLU A 78 -39.68 -29.76 -18.28
CA GLU A 78 -39.07 -30.90 -17.60
C GLU A 78 -38.57 -31.96 -18.59
N ALA A 79 -39.38 -32.26 -19.62
CA ALA A 79 -38.97 -33.15 -20.71
C ALA A 79 -37.72 -32.62 -21.44
N LEU A 80 -37.69 -31.31 -21.68
CA LEU A 80 -36.59 -30.65 -22.38
C LEU A 80 -35.30 -30.63 -21.55
N ASP A 81 -35.41 -30.37 -20.24
CA ASP A 81 -34.29 -30.46 -19.30
C ASP A 81 -33.70 -31.87 -19.28
N GLN A 82 -34.55 -32.92 -19.25
CA GLN A 82 -34.08 -34.30 -19.27
C GLN A 82 -33.38 -34.67 -20.59
N LEU A 83 -33.88 -34.19 -21.73
CA LEU A 83 -33.22 -34.37 -23.02
C LEU A 83 -31.87 -33.65 -23.07
N LEU A 84 -31.82 -32.43 -22.55
CA LEU A 84 -30.61 -31.62 -22.50
C LEU A 84 -29.52 -32.28 -21.64
N MET A 85 -29.89 -32.86 -20.48
CA MET A 85 -28.96 -33.54 -19.59
C MET A 85 -28.56 -34.95 -20.05
N ALA A 86 -29.32 -35.56 -20.97
CA ALA A 86 -29.02 -36.90 -21.47
C ALA A 86 -28.24 -36.89 -22.79
N CYS A 87 -28.39 -35.85 -23.62
CA CYS A 87 -27.81 -35.79 -24.96
C CYS A 87 -26.64 -34.79 -25.02
N HIS A 88 -25.39 -35.29 -25.05
CA HIS A 88 -24.14 -34.50 -25.11
C HIS A 88 -23.35 -34.81 -26.40
N CYS A 89 -23.91 -34.48 -27.57
CA CYS A 89 -23.34 -34.83 -28.87
C CYS A 89 -23.08 -33.58 -29.73
N GLN A 90 -22.18 -33.69 -30.72
CA GLN A 90 -21.80 -32.60 -31.65
C GLN A 90 -22.98 -31.91 -32.38
N SER A 91 -24.16 -32.51 -32.40
CA SER A 91 -25.40 -31.97 -33.00
C SER A 91 -26.32 -31.22 -32.04
N ILE A 92 -25.89 -30.93 -30.80
CA ILE A 92 -26.74 -30.29 -29.78
C ILE A 92 -27.07 -28.82 -30.09
N ASN A 93 -26.30 -28.14 -30.94
CA ASN A 93 -26.39 -26.69 -31.15
C ASN A 93 -27.78 -26.16 -31.59
N LEU A 94 -28.47 -26.87 -32.49
CA LEU A 94 -29.81 -26.50 -32.95
C LEU A 94 -30.89 -26.83 -31.91
N PHE A 95 -30.69 -27.92 -31.16
CA PHE A 95 -31.54 -28.27 -30.03
C PHE A 95 -31.42 -27.22 -28.91
N VAL A 96 -30.19 -26.77 -28.60
CA VAL A 96 -29.92 -25.68 -27.65
C VAL A 96 -30.59 -24.38 -28.12
N GLU A 97 -30.60 -24.07 -29.42
CA GLU A 97 -31.33 -22.90 -29.91
C GLU A 97 -32.84 -23.00 -29.61
N SER A 98 -33.45 -24.16 -29.83
CA SER A 98 -34.86 -24.41 -29.49
C SER A 98 -35.12 -24.34 -27.98
N PHE A 99 -34.17 -24.84 -27.17
CA PHE A 99 -34.19 -24.74 -25.71
C PHE A 99 -34.13 -23.29 -25.24
N LEU A 100 -33.16 -22.50 -25.72
CA LEU A 100 -33.01 -21.10 -25.34
C LEU A 100 -34.21 -20.25 -25.78
N LYS A 101 -34.87 -20.58 -26.90
CA LYS A 101 -36.14 -19.97 -27.31
C LYS A 101 -37.27 -20.24 -26.31
N MET A 102 -37.37 -21.46 -25.78
CA MET A 102 -38.37 -21.81 -24.76
C MET A 102 -38.08 -21.07 -23.45
N VAL A 103 -36.83 -21.09 -22.98
CA VAL A 103 -36.41 -20.35 -21.78
C VAL A 103 -36.71 -18.86 -21.93
N ARG A 104 -36.34 -18.24 -23.07
CA ARG A 104 -36.66 -16.85 -23.38
C ARG A 104 -38.16 -16.57 -23.23
N LYS A 105 -39.00 -17.42 -23.81
CA LYS A 105 -40.46 -17.25 -23.76
C LYS A 105 -41.01 -17.30 -22.34
N LEU A 106 -40.42 -18.11 -21.46
CA LEU A 106 -40.80 -18.18 -20.05
C LEU A 106 -40.35 -16.96 -19.26
N LEU A 107 -39.12 -16.50 -19.50
CA LEU A 107 -38.57 -15.32 -18.83
C LEU A 107 -39.30 -14.04 -19.23
N GLU A 108 -39.78 -13.94 -20.48
CA GLU A 108 -40.62 -12.83 -20.98
C GLU A 108 -42.03 -12.80 -20.36
N SER A 109 -42.47 -13.85 -19.67
CA SER A 109 -43.79 -13.87 -19.03
C SER A 109 -43.82 -12.99 -17.78
N ASP A 110 -44.96 -12.35 -17.53
CA ASP A 110 -45.22 -11.59 -16.29
C ASP A 110 -45.45 -12.49 -15.06
N LYS A 111 -45.53 -13.82 -15.25
CA LYS A 111 -45.82 -14.77 -14.17
C LYS A 111 -44.54 -15.20 -13.43
N PRO A 112 -44.45 -14.96 -12.11
CA PRO A 112 -43.27 -15.33 -11.31
C PRO A 112 -42.90 -16.81 -11.41
N SER A 113 -43.90 -17.71 -11.40
CA SER A 113 -43.68 -19.16 -11.48
C SER A 113 -43.01 -19.59 -12.80
N LEU A 114 -43.37 -18.94 -13.92
CA LEU A 114 -42.76 -19.23 -15.22
C LEU A 114 -41.35 -18.67 -15.32
N GLN A 115 -41.11 -17.48 -14.79
CA GLN A 115 -39.77 -16.89 -14.72
C GLN A 115 -38.82 -17.78 -13.91
N ILE A 116 -39.26 -18.25 -12.74
CA ILE A 116 -38.49 -19.16 -11.88
C ILE A 116 -38.21 -20.50 -12.60
N LEU A 117 -39.22 -21.07 -13.27
CA LEU A 117 -39.06 -22.30 -14.06
C LEU A 117 -38.02 -22.11 -15.17
N GLY A 118 -38.13 -21.03 -15.95
CA GLY A 118 -37.19 -20.69 -17.01
C GLY A 118 -35.76 -20.52 -16.49
N THR A 119 -35.57 -19.82 -15.38
CA THR A 119 -34.26 -19.68 -14.71
C THR A 119 -33.72 -21.06 -14.30
N ASN A 120 -34.51 -21.90 -13.66
CA ASN A 120 -34.03 -23.20 -13.16
C ASN A 120 -33.53 -24.09 -14.32
N SER A 121 -34.27 -24.12 -15.43
CA SER A 121 -33.82 -24.79 -16.66
C SER A 121 -32.55 -24.16 -17.22
N PHE A 122 -32.46 -22.83 -17.27
CA PHE A 122 -31.25 -22.13 -17.72
C PHE A 122 -30.01 -22.47 -16.87
N VAL A 123 -30.17 -22.58 -15.55
CA VAL A 123 -29.07 -22.96 -14.65
C VAL A 123 -28.58 -24.39 -14.92
N LYS A 124 -29.49 -25.33 -15.22
CA LYS A 124 -29.10 -26.68 -15.64
C LYS A 124 -28.29 -26.64 -16.93
N PHE A 125 -28.74 -25.86 -17.91
CA PHE A 125 -28.01 -25.62 -19.16
C PHE A 125 -26.61 -25.01 -18.92
N ALA A 126 -26.51 -24.03 -18.02
CA ALA A 126 -25.25 -23.37 -17.70
C ALA A 126 -24.19 -24.28 -17.09
N ASN A 127 -24.59 -25.39 -16.46
CA ASN A 127 -23.66 -26.38 -15.87
C ASN A 127 -23.14 -27.41 -16.88
N ILE A 128 -23.56 -27.34 -18.16
CA ILE A 128 -23.05 -28.21 -19.22
C ILE A 128 -21.75 -27.58 -19.76
N GLU A 129 -20.66 -28.33 -19.80
CA GLU A 129 -19.33 -27.81 -20.16
C GLU A 129 -19.15 -27.54 -21.67
N GLU A 130 -19.98 -28.13 -22.53
CA GLU A 130 -19.87 -28.01 -23.99
C GLU A 130 -20.11 -26.57 -24.49
N ASP A 131 -19.28 -26.10 -25.42
CA ASP A 131 -19.48 -24.81 -26.10
C ASP A 131 -20.74 -24.84 -26.98
N THR A 132 -21.50 -23.75 -26.94
CA THR A 132 -22.81 -23.62 -27.58
C THR A 132 -22.95 -22.25 -28.26
N PRO A 133 -22.51 -22.08 -29.52
CA PRO A 133 -22.52 -20.79 -30.21
C PRO A 133 -23.90 -20.11 -30.31
N SER A 134 -24.99 -20.89 -30.30
CA SER A 134 -26.38 -20.40 -30.26
C SER A 134 -26.67 -19.55 -29.02
N TYR A 135 -25.96 -19.79 -27.92
CA TYR A 135 -26.07 -19.01 -26.68
C TYR A 135 -25.56 -17.58 -26.85
N HIS A 136 -24.43 -17.38 -27.51
CA HIS A 136 -23.82 -16.06 -27.68
C HIS A 136 -24.76 -15.06 -28.37
N ARG A 137 -25.56 -15.49 -29.35
CA ARG A 137 -26.54 -14.62 -30.03
C ARG A 137 -27.69 -14.15 -29.13
N SER A 138 -27.92 -14.85 -28.02
CA SER A 138 -29.01 -14.57 -27.07
C SER A 138 -28.49 -14.04 -25.73
N TYR A 139 -27.18 -13.91 -25.60
CA TYR A 139 -26.49 -13.57 -24.36
C TYR A 139 -26.98 -12.23 -23.78
N ASP A 140 -27.08 -11.19 -24.61
CA ASP A 140 -27.54 -9.85 -24.20
C ASP A 140 -28.95 -9.84 -23.62
N PHE A 141 -29.83 -10.68 -24.19
CA PHE A 141 -31.18 -10.86 -23.69
C PHE A 141 -31.16 -11.46 -22.28
N PHE A 142 -30.39 -12.53 -22.05
CA PHE A 142 -30.32 -13.19 -20.75
C PHE A 142 -29.71 -12.29 -19.68
N VAL A 143 -28.61 -11.59 -19.99
CA VAL A 143 -28.02 -10.60 -19.08
C VAL A 143 -29.05 -9.55 -18.69
N SER A 144 -29.73 -8.96 -19.67
CA SER A 144 -30.71 -7.89 -19.43
C SER A 144 -31.90 -8.39 -18.61
N ARG A 145 -32.45 -9.56 -18.96
CA ARG A 145 -33.64 -10.10 -18.30
C ARG A 145 -33.37 -10.60 -16.89
N PHE A 146 -32.25 -11.29 -16.66
CA PHE A 146 -31.89 -11.71 -15.30
C PHE A 146 -31.52 -10.53 -14.40
N SER A 147 -30.88 -9.49 -14.95
CA SER A 147 -30.64 -8.23 -14.23
C SER A 147 -31.96 -7.56 -13.82
N GLU A 148 -32.94 -7.47 -14.73
CA GLU A 148 -34.27 -6.94 -14.42
C GLU A 148 -34.96 -7.73 -13.28
N MET A 149 -34.88 -9.06 -13.33
CA MET A 149 -35.41 -9.93 -12.26
C MET A 149 -34.74 -9.67 -10.90
N CYS A 150 -33.45 -9.34 -10.87
CA CYS A 150 -32.73 -8.96 -9.64
C CYS A 150 -33.28 -7.66 -9.01
N HIS A 151 -33.92 -6.79 -9.81
CA HIS A 151 -34.53 -5.55 -9.35
C HIS A 151 -36.05 -5.63 -9.15
N SER A 152 -36.64 -6.83 -9.19
CA SER A 152 -38.09 -7.02 -9.07
C SER A 152 -38.68 -6.29 -7.86
N SER A 153 -39.77 -5.55 -8.11
CA SER A 153 -40.56 -4.79 -7.14
C SER A 153 -41.93 -5.43 -6.87
N PHE A 154 -42.05 -6.75 -7.08
CA PHE A 154 -43.30 -7.50 -6.88
C PHE A 154 -43.90 -7.23 -5.48
N GLU A 155 -45.23 -7.09 -5.41
CA GLU A 155 -45.95 -6.65 -4.19
C GLU A 155 -45.68 -7.59 -3.00
N ASP A 156 -45.87 -8.89 -3.23
CA ASP A 156 -45.64 -9.93 -2.23
C ASP A 156 -44.13 -10.08 -1.93
N PRO A 157 -43.68 -9.91 -0.66
CA PRO A 157 -42.27 -10.02 -0.27
C PRO A 157 -41.64 -11.40 -0.52
N ASP A 158 -42.37 -12.48 -0.34
CA ASP A 158 -41.86 -13.84 -0.52
C ASP A 158 -41.69 -14.15 -2.00
N ILE A 159 -42.67 -13.75 -2.82
CA ILE A 159 -42.59 -13.92 -4.28
C ILE A 159 -41.50 -13.00 -4.85
N ARG A 160 -41.40 -11.75 -4.38
CA ARG A 160 -40.33 -10.82 -4.76
C ARG A 160 -38.95 -11.41 -4.48
N THR A 161 -38.76 -12.00 -3.30
CA THR A 161 -37.49 -12.64 -2.92
C THR A 161 -37.19 -13.81 -3.85
N LYS A 162 -38.18 -14.67 -4.16
CA LYS A 162 -38.00 -15.79 -5.10
C LYS A 162 -37.64 -15.33 -6.51
N ILE A 163 -38.26 -14.26 -7.03
CA ILE A 163 -37.92 -13.70 -8.35
C ILE A 163 -36.48 -13.16 -8.35
N ARG A 164 -36.09 -12.41 -7.31
CA ARG A 164 -34.72 -11.87 -7.20
C ARG A 164 -33.69 -12.98 -7.09
N MET A 165 -33.94 -14.02 -6.28
CA MET A 165 -33.08 -15.20 -6.20
C MET A 165 -32.97 -15.92 -7.55
N ALA A 166 -34.07 -16.02 -8.31
CA ALA A 166 -34.03 -16.55 -9.67
C ALA A 166 -33.21 -15.66 -10.61
N GLY A 167 -33.31 -14.33 -10.51
CA GLY A 167 -32.45 -13.40 -11.24
C GLY A 167 -30.97 -13.65 -10.96
N ILE A 168 -30.58 -13.76 -9.68
CA ILE A 168 -29.19 -13.99 -9.27
C ILE A 168 -28.68 -15.35 -9.74
N LYS A 169 -29.49 -16.43 -9.62
CA LYS A 169 -29.15 -17.76 -10.13
C LYS A 169 -28.97 -17.76 -11.65
N GLY A 170 -29.81 -17.01 -12.36
CA GLY A 170 -29.68 -16.78 -13.80
C GLY A 170 -28.36 -16.11 -14.16
N LEU A 171 -28.02 -14.99 -13.51
CA LEU A 171 -26.73 -14.30 -13.68
C LEU A 171 -25.54 -15.20 -13.34
N GLN A 172 -25.62 -15.99 -12.26
CA GLN A 172 -24.58 -16.96 -11.91
C GLN A 172 -24.39 -18.01 -13.03
N GLY A 173 -25.48 -18.48 -13.64
CA GLY A 173 -25.42 -19.36 -14.80
C GLY A 173 -24.76 -18.71 -16.01
N VAL A 174 -25.06 -17.42 -16.26
CA VAL A 174 -24.40 -16.63 -17.32
C VAL A 174 -22.89 -16.57 -17.07
N VAL A 175 -22.47 -16.23 -15.85
CA VAL A 175 -21.05 -16.17 -15.46
C VAL A 175 -20.35 -17.51 -15.68
N ARG A 176 -20.97 -18.64 -15.31
CA ARG A 176 -20.38 -19.97 -15.52
C ARG A 176 -20.19 -20.32 -16.98
N LYS A 177 -21.15 -19.96 -17.83
CA LYS A 177 -21.14 -20.36 -19.24
C LYS A 177 -20.18 -19.54 -20.08
N THR A 178 -19.91 -18.29 -19.71
CA THR A 178 -19.16 -17.34 -20.56
C THR A 178 -17.66 -17.30 -20.28
N VAL A 179 -17.18 -17.80 -19.14
CA VAL A 179 -15.77 -17.57 -18.74
C VAL A 179 -14.80 -18.70 -19.15
N ASN A 180 -15.28 -19.73 -19.85
CA ASN A 180 -14.44 -20.83 -20.36
C ASN A 180 -13.99 -20.63 -21.81
N ASP A 181 -14.38 -19.55 -22.49
CA ASP A 181 -14.15 -19.40 -23.94
C ASP A 181 -13.51 -18.05 -24.28
N GLU A 182 -12.25 -18.08 -24.71
CA GLU A 182 -11.43 -16.89 -24.99
C GLU A 182 -11.87 -16.13 -26.25
N LEU A 183 -12.75 -16.68 -27.08
CA LEU A 183 -12.85 -16.23 -28.48
C LEU A 183 -14.10 -15.46 -28.90
N GLN A 184 -15.29 -15.55 -28.27
CA GLN A 184 -16.50 -15.02 -28.94
C GLN A 184 -17.57 -14.27 -28.13
N ALA A 185 -17.47 -14.13 -26.79
CA ALA A 185 -18.32 -13.19 -26.05
C ALA A 185 -17.63 -12.69 -24.76
N ASN A 186 -17.26 -11.41 -24.73
CA ASN A 186 -16.56 -10.85 -23.59
C ASN A 186 -17.57 -10.40 -22.52
N ILE A 187 -17.84 -11.26 -21.53
CA ILE A 187 -18.66 -10.89 -20.36
C ILE A 187 -18.18 -9.58 -19.72
N TRP A 188 -16.89 -9.27 -19.84
CA TRP A 188 -16.24 -8.09 -19.30
C TRP A 188 -16.48 -6.82 -20.09
N ASP A 189 -17.23 -6.84 -21.20
CA ASP A 189 -17.59 -5.61 -21.88
C ASP A 189 -18.47 -4.72 -20.99
N PRO A 190 -18.25 -3.38 -20.98
CA PRO A 190 -18.99 -2.46 -20.13
C PRO A 190 -20.52 -2.62 -20.24
N GLN A 191 -21.03 -2.85 -21.46
CA GLN A 191 -22.46 -3.05 -21.71
C GLN A 191 -23.12 -4.17 -20.88
N HIS A 192 -22.35 -5.16 -20.43
CA HIS A 192 -22.82 -6.26 -19.60
C HIS A 192 -22.49 -6.02 -18.13
N MET A 193 -21.25 -5.61 -17.84
CA MET A 193 -20.80 -5.35 -16.46
C MET A 193 -21.62 -4.25 -15.78
N ASP A 194 -22.03 -3.22 -16.53
CA ASP A 194 -22.89 -2.13 -16.05
C ASP A 194 -24.32 -2.58 -15.71
N LYS A 195 -24.71 -3.80 -16.06
CA LYS A 195 -25.98 -4.42 -15.66
C LYS A 195 -25.78 -5.45 -14.56
N ILE A 196 -24.80 -6.35 -14.72
CA ILE A 196 -24.55 -7.47 -13.82
C ILE A 196 -24.12 -6.97 -12.44
N VAL A 197 -23.09 -6.13 -12.37
CA VAL A 197 -22.50 -5.69 -11.09
C VAL A 197 -23.52 -4.87 -10.27
N PRO A 198 -24.18 -3.83 -10.81
CA PRO A 198 -25.19 -3.10 -10.05
C PRO A 198 -26.37 -3.98 -9.57
N SER A 199 -26.78 -4.97 -10.36
CA SER A 199 -27.85 -5.91 -9.99
C SER A 199 -27.46 -6.78 -8.79
N LEU A 200 -26.20 -7.23 -8.74
CA LEU A 200 -25.66 -7.96 -7.59
C LEU A 200 -25.56 -7.02 -6.38
N LEU A 201 -24.97 -5.84 -6.52
CA LEU A 201 -24.79 -4.89 -5.41
C LEU A 201 -26.13 -4.47 -4.77
N PHE A 202 -27.18 -4.26 -5.56
CA PHE A 202 -28.52 -3.95 -5.07
C PHE A 202 -29.08 -5.03 -4.14
N ASN A 203 -28.87 -6.30 -4.47
CA ASN A 203 -29.31 -7.43 -3.65
C ASN A 203 -28.42 -7.65 -2.42
N LEU A 204 -27.13 -7.31 -2.52
CA LEU A 204 -26.20 -7.32 -1.40
C LEU A 204 -26.56 -6.26 -0.34
N GLN A 205 -26.98 -5.07 -0.78
CA GLN A 205 -27.37 -3.97 0.11
C GLN A 205 -28.68 -4.25 0.88
N SER A 206 -29.62 -4.95 0.24
CA SER A 206 -30.97 -5.18 0.79
C SER A 206 -30.97 -5.97 2.12
N GLY A 207 -29.95 -6.79 2.39
CA GLY A 207 -29.80 -7.53 3.65
C GLY A 207 -29.49 -6.66 4.87
N GLN A 208 -28.68 -5.61 4.71
CA GLN A 208 -28.24 -4.75 5.82
C GLN A 208 -29.38 -3.93 6.44
N ARG A 209 -30.42 -3.61 5.65
CA ARG A 209 -31.62 -2.91 6.16
C ARG A 209 -32.48 -3.76 7.10
N THR A 210 -32.26 -5.08 7.15
CA THR A 210 -33.11 -6.02 7.88
C THR A 210 -32.46 -6.49 9.19
N GLU A 211 -31.13 -6.48 9.28
CA GLU A 211 -30.36 -6.82 10.50
C GLU A 211 -30.45 -5.77 11.62
N SER A 212 -30.92 -4.55 11.34
CA SER A 212 -31.13 -3.50 12.35
C SER A 212 -32.38 -3.71 13.22
N ARG A 213 -33.20 -4.74 12.95
CA ARG A 213 -34.27 -5.21 13.84
C ARG A 213 -33.80 -6.48 14.54
N SER A 214 -33.61 -6.37 15.85
CA SER A 214 -33.25 -7.48 16.75
C SER A 214 -34.07 -8.75 16.45
N PRO A 215 -33.44 -9.92 16.25
CA PRO A 215 -34.17 -11.16 16.03
C PRO A 215 -34.79 -11.62 17.35
N SER A 216 -36.11 -11.86 17.35
CA SER A 216 -36.80 -12.46 18.49
C SER A 216 -36.41 -13.95 18.62
N PRO A 217 -36.24 -14.51 19.83
CA PRO A 217 -35.56 -15.81 20.04
C PRO A 217 -36.35 -17.06 19.61
N LEU A 218 -37.46 -16.93 18.89
CA LEU A 218 -38.44 -18.02 18.69
C LEU A 218 -38.48 -18.63 17.28
N GLN A 219 -37.51 -18.34 16.40
CA GLN A 219 -37.47 -18.88 15.02
C GLN A 219 -36.22 -19.73 14.71
N ALA A 220 -35.66 -20.42 15.71
CA ALA A 220 -34.46 -21.26 15.54
C ALA A 220 -34.74 -22.69 14.98
N SER A 221 -35.80 -22.88 14.18
CA SER A 221 -36.08 -24.20 13.59
C SER A 221 -36.83 -24.11 12.24
N GLU A 222 -36.28 -23.37 11.29
CA GLU A 222 -36.58 -23.62 9.88
C GLU A 222 -35.27 -23.83 9.11
N LYS A 223 -35.20 -24.95 8.39
CA LYS A 223 -34.12 -25.39 7.50
C LYS A 223 -33.43 -24.23 6.77
N GLU A 224 -32.10 -24.29 6.68
CA GLU A 224 -31.20 -23.47 5.83
C GLU A 224 -31.87 -23.02 4.51
N LYS A 225 -32.62 -21.92 4.54
CA LYS A 225 -33.10 -21.27 3.33
C LYS A 225 -31.98 -20.32 2.89
N GLU A 226 -31.28 -20.70 1.83
CA GLU A 226 -30.23 -19.90 1.16
C GLU A 226 -30.71 -18.44 1.03
N SER A 227 -30.01 -17.51 1.68
CA SER A 227 -30.42 -16.10 1.66
C SER A 227 -30.05 -15.44 0.31
N PRO A 228 -30.80 -14.43 -0.15
CA PRO A 228 -30.45 -13.70 -1.37
C PRO A 228 -29.07 -13.04 -1.28
N VAL A 229 -28.67 -12.60 -0.07
CA VAL A 229 -27.38 -11.95 0.20
C VAL A 229 -26.21 -12.92 0.02
N GLU A 230 -26.28 -14.10 0.61
CA GLU A 230 -25.24 -15.14 0.49
C GLU A 230 -25.10 -15.62 -0.96
N LEU A 231 -26.24 -15.82 -1.63
CA LEU A 231 -26.29 -16.19 -3.04
C LEU A 231 -25.64 -15.13 -3.94
N THR A 232 -25.94 -13.85 -3.70
CA THR A 232 -25.31 -12.73 -4.39
C THR A 232 -23.82 -12.67 -4.13
N GLU A 233 -23.39 -12.80 -2.88
CA GLU A 233 -21.97 -12.77 -2.52
C GLU A 233 -21.22 -13.92 -3.23
N ARG A 234 -21.76 -15.14 -3.20
CA ARG A 234 -21.18 -16.28 -3.93
C ARG A 234 -21.09 -16.03 -5.43
N CYS A 235 -22.15 -15.50 -6.04
CA CYS A 235 -22.16 -15.15 -7.47
C CYS A 235 -21.09 -14.09 -7.80
N PHE A 236 -20.95 -13.07 -6.93
CA PHE A 236 -19.98 -12.00 -7.14
C PHE A 236 -18.54 -12.51 -6.99
N ARG A 237 -18.27 -13.34 -5.99
CA ARG A 237 -16.98 -14.04 -5.84
C ARG A 237 -16.66 -14.91 -7.05
N GLU A 238 -17.63 -15.65 -7.57
CA GLU A 238 -17.45 -16.48 -8.78
C GLU A 238 -17.10 -15.66 -10.02
N LEU A 239 -17.73 -14.50 -10.19
CA LEU A 239 -17.42 -13.58 -11.30
C LEU A 239 -16.00 -13.06 -11.15
N LEU A 240 -15.68 -12.45 -10.01
CA LEU A 240 -14.40 -11.78 -9.77
C LEU A 240 -13.21 -12.74 -9.72
N GLY A 241 -13.41 -13.97 -9.23
CA GLY A 241 -12.36 -14.99 -9.18
C GLY A 241 -11.87 -15.44 -10.55
N ARG A 242 -12.59 -15.09 -11.63
CA ARG A 242 -12.20 -15.37 -13.01
C ARG A 242 -11.73 -14.13 -13.79
N ALA A 243 -11.62 -12.98 -13.13
CA ALA A 243 -11.14 -11.77 -13.76
C ALA A 243 -9.62 -11.84 -14.00
N ALA A 244 -9.22 -11.85 -15.27
CA ALA A 244 -7.83 -11.69 -15.69
C ALA A 244 -7.38 -10.22 -15.63
N TYR A 245 -6.08 -9.98 -15.67
CA TYR A 245 -5.44 -8.65 -15.62
C TYR A 245 -6.19 -7.54 -16.40
N GLY A 246 -6.50 -7.75 -17.68
CA GLY A 246 -7.16 -6.76 -18.54
C GLY A 246 -8.62 -6.46 -18.18
N ASN A 247 -9.26 -7.34 -17.41
CA ASN A 247 -10.69 -7.29 -17.12
C ASN A 247 -11.00 -6.72 -15.72
N ILE A 248 -10.01 -6.64 -14.83
CA ILE A 248 -10.18 -6.11 -13.46
C ILE A 248 -10.80 -4.71 -13.49
N LYS A 249 -10.34 -3.84 -14.40
CA LYS A 249 -10.90 -2.48 -14.54
C LYS A 249 -12.40 -2.52 -14.83
N ASN A 250 -12.82 -3.30 -15.81
CA ASN A 250 -14.23 -3.39 -16.20
C ASN A 250 -15.11 -4.05 -15.12
N ALA A 251 -14.52 -4.87 -14.25
CA ALA A 251 -15.21 -5.45 -13.10
C ALA A 251 -15.39 -4.45 -11.95
N VAL A 252 -14.38 -3.60 -11.70
CA VAL A 252 -14.34 -2.66 -10.56
C VAL A 252 -15.04 -1.34 -10.88
N THR A 253 -14.93 -0.80 -12.09
CA THR A 253 -15.53 0.49 -12.48
C THR A 253 -17.04 0.56 -12.18
N PRO A 254 -17.87 -0.45 -12.51
CA PRO A 254 -19.30 -0.40 -12.18
C PRO A 254 -19.57 -0.42 -10.67
N VAL A 255 -18.69 -1.02 -9.86
CA VAL A 255 -18.79 -0.98 -8.39
C VAL A 255 -18.60 0.45 -7.90
N LEU A 256 -17.55 1.12 -8.37
CA LEU A 256 -17.26 2.52 -8.04
C LEU A 256 -18.43 3.43 -8.41
N MET A 257 -18.92 3.31 -9.66
CA MET A 257 -20.06 4.08 -10.15
C MET A 257 -21.35 3.81 -9.34
N HIS A 258 -21.59 2.56 -8.92
CA HIS A 258 -22.73 2.23 -8.09
C HIS A 258 -22.64 2.90 -6.71
N LEU A 259 -21.46 2.90 -6.09
CA LEU A 259 -21.23 3.54 -4.79
C LEU A 259 -21.41 5.06 -4.86
N ASP A 260 -20.92 5.70 -5.94
CA ASP A 260 -21.09 7.14 -6.18
C ASP A 260 -22.57 7.51 -6.35
N ASN A 261 -23.28 6.82 -7.27
CA ASN A 261 -24.66 7.12 -7.62
C ASN A 261 -25.65 6.95 -6.46
N HIS A 262 -25.33 6.10 -5.49
CA HIS A 262 -26.17 5.82 -4.33
C HIS A 262 -25.64 6.44 -3.02
N SER A 263 -24.60 7.29 -3.10
CA SER A 263 -23.98 7.96 -1.95
C SER A 263 -23.53 7.00 -0.83
N LEU A 264 -22.98 5.85 -1.21
CA LEU A 264 -22.65 4.76 -0.27
C LEU A 264 -21.26 4.87 0.35
N TRP A 265 -20.49 5.91 0.00
CA TRP A 265 -19.18 6.20 0.58
C TRP A 265 -19.27 6.77 2.00
N GLU A 266 -20.31 7.54 2.32
CA GLU A 266 -20.43 8.20 3.63
C GLU A 266 -20.64 7.19 4.77
N GLY A 267 -21.40 6.12 4.51
CA GLY A 267 -21.65 5.04 5.47
C GLY A 267 -20.49 4.06 5.64
N LYS A 268 -19.50 4.07 4.73
CA LYS A 268 -18.26 3.27 4.64
C LYS A 268 -18.41 1.73 4.68
N THR A 269 -19.25 1.20 5.56
CA THR A 269 -19.47 -0.23 5.84
C THR A 269 -19.80 -1.05 4.59
N PHE A 270 -20.75 -0.59 3.77
CA PHE A 270 -21.11 -1.28 2.54
C PHE A 270 -19.98 -1.24 1.51
N ALA A 271 -19.35 -0.08 1.30
CA ALA A 271 -18.21 0.06 0.40
C ALA A 271 -17.05 -0.85 0.80
N VAL A 272 -16.70 -0.88 2.10
CA VAL A 272 -15.69 -1.79 2.66
C VAL A 272 -16.07 -3.26 2.42
N ARG A 273 -17.33 -3.65 2.66
CA ARG A 273 -17.79 -5.03 2.38
C ARG A 273 -17.61 -5.40 0.91
N CYS A 274 -18.02 -4.53 -0.02
CA CYS A 274 -17.87 -4.77 -1.45
C CYS A 274 -16.40 -5.00 -1.83
N PHE A 275 -15.50 -4.13 -1.37
CA PHE A 275 -14.08 -4.25 -1.68
C PHE A 275 -13.39 -5.40 -0.94
N LYS A 276 -13.85 -5.80 0.25
CA LYS A 276 -13.41 -7.06 0.88
C LYS A 276 -13.77 -8.26 0.01
N ILE A 277 -15.01 -8.34 -0.49
CA ILE A 277 -15.41 -9.40 -1.41
C ILE A 277 -14.51 -9.39 -2.66
N ILE A 278 -14.24 -8.21 -3.23
CA ILE A 278 -13.35 -8.09 -4.40
C ILE A 278 -11.94 -8.60 -4.09
N MET A 279 -11.30 -8.06 -3.06
CA MET A 279 -9.91 -8.37 -2.72
C MET A 279 -9.69 -9.83 -2.35
N TYR A 280 -10.66 -10.49 -1.70
CA TYR A 280 -10.58 -11.92 -1.40
C TYR A 280 -10.90 -12.84 -2.58
N SER A 281 -11.48 -12.31 -3.66
CA SER A 281 -11.89 -13.12 -4.82
C SER A 281 -10.86 -13.08 -5.94
N ILE A 282 -10.26 -11.92 -6.19
CA ILE A 282 -9.27 -11.77 -7.26
C ILE A 282 -7.97 -12.47 -6.92
N GLN A 283 -7.19 -12.82 -7.95
CA GLN A 283 -5.84 -13.36 -7.76
C GLN A 283 -4.93 -12.30 -7.11
N SER A 284 -4.10 -12.71 -6.15
CA SER A 284 -3.25 -11.81 -5.36
C SER A 284 -2.29 -10.97 -6.22
N GLN A 285 -1.83 -11.50 -7.37
CA GLN A 285 -1.00 -10.77 -8.34
C GLN A 285 -1.70 -9.56 -8.97
N HIS A 286 -3.03 -9.53 -8.99
CA HIS A 286 -3.83 -8.44 -9.57
C HIS A 286 -4.34 -7.44 -8.51
N SER A 287 -4.04 -7.66 -7.23
CA SER A 287 -4.47 -6.78 -6.13
C SER A 287 -4.06 -5.31 -6.29
N HIS A 288 -2.84 -5.08 -6.80
CA HIS A 288 -2.32 -3.74 -7.06
C HIS A 288 -3.18 -2.94 -8.06
N LEU A 289 -3.84 -3.60 -9.02
CA LEU A 289 -4.73 -2.94 -9.99
C LEU A 289 -5.98 -2.38 -9.31
N VAL A 290 -6.54 -3.10 -8.33
CA VAL A 290 -7.71 -2.62 -7.57
C VAL A 290 -7.32 -1.42 -6.73
N ILE A 291 -6.13 -1.45 -6.10
CA ILE A 291 -5.58 -0.30 -5.38
C ILE A 291 -5.40 0.88 -6.33
N GLN A 292 -4.84 0.70 -7.53
CA GLN A 292 -4.72 1.76 -8.53
C GLN A 292 -6.07 2.33 -8.97
N GLN A 293 -7.10 1.50 -9.16
CA GLN A 293 -8.44 1.99 -9.47
C GLN A 293 -9.02 2.83 -8.32
N LEU A 294 -8.82 2.41 -7.06
CA LEU A 294 -9.25 3.16 -5.88
C LEU A 294 -8.48 4.49 -5.73
N LEU A 295 -7.17 4.52 -5.99
CA LEU A 295 -6.37 5.74 -5.98
C LEU A 295 -6.83 6.72 -7.08
N GLY A 296 -7.03 6.22 -8.30
CA GLY A 296 -7.57 7.01 -9.40
C GLY A 296 -8.97 7.56 -9.09
N HIS A 297 -9.80 6.76 -8.41
CA HIS A 297 -11.12 7.19 -7.95
C HIS A 297 -11.04 8.29 -6.89
N LEU A 298 -10.10 8.17 -5.94
CA LEU A 298 -9.85 9.18 -4.92
C LEU A 298 -9.41 10.51 -5.55
N ASP A 299 -8.53 10.47 -6.55
CA ASP A 299 -8.09 11.66 -7.28
C ASP A 299 -9.23 12.29 -8.11
N ALA A 300 -10.05 11.47 -8.78
CA ALA A 300 -11.25 11.95 -9.49
C ALA A 300 -12.27 12.62 -8.56
N ASN A 301 -12.36 12.16 -7.31
CA ASN A 301 -13.24 12.70 -6.26
C ASN A 301 -12.54 13.72 -5.34
N SER A 302 -11.39 14.25 -5.72
CA SER A 302 -10.61 15.23 -4.93
C SER A 302 -11.40 16.48 -4.53
N LYS A 303 -12.42 16.85 -5.32
CA LYS A 303 -13.30 18.02 -5.09
C LYS A 303 -14.62 17.67 -4.38
N ASN A 304 -14.86 16.40 -4.05
CA ASN A 304 -16.06 15.98 -3.33
C ASN A 304 -15.90 16.22 -1.82
N SER A 305 -16.98 16.03 -1.07
CA SER A 305 -16.97 16.19 0.39
C SER A 305 -15.90 15.33 1.07
N ALA A 306 -15.38 15.81 2.20
CA ALA A 306 -14.45 15.04 3.03
C ALA A 306 -15.02 13.68 3.43
N THR A 307 -16.33 13.58 3.67
CA THR A 307 -16.99 12.31 4.02
C THR A 307 -16.86 11.25 2.93
N VAL A 308 -17.04 11.63 1.65
CA VAL A 308 -16.86 10.72 0.51
C VAL A 308 -15.40 10.34 0.35
N ARG A 309 -14.48 11.31 0.36
CA ARG A 309 -13.03 11.04 0.27
C ARG A 309 -12.56 10.15 1.41
N ALA A 310 -13.05 10.35 2.63
CA ALA A 310 -12.72 9.52 3.79
C ALA A 310 -13.28 8.09 3.66
N GLY A 311 -14.44 7.92 3.02
CA GLY A 311 -14.97 6.59 2.69
C GLY A 311 -14.09 5.84 1.70
N ILE A 312 -13.56 6.52 0.67
CA ILE A 312 -12.63 5.92 -0.30
C ILE A 312 -11.30 5.56 0.38
N VAL A 313 -10.77 6.45 1.22
CA VAL A 313 -9.54 6.21 2.01
C VAL A 313 -9.70 5.01 2.96
N GLU A 314 -10.86 4.85 3.60
CA GLU A 314 -11.13 3.69 4.45
C GLU A 314 -11.13 2.38 3.66
N VAL A 315 -11.70 2.39 2.47
CA VAL A 315 -11.67 1.22 1.57
C VAL A 315 -10.23 0.93 1.12
N LEU A 316 -9.43 1.95 0.83
CA LEU A 316 -8.00 1.79 0.51
C LEU A 316 -7.22 1.17 1.67
N LEU A 317 -7.48 1.61 2.91
CA LEU A 317 -6.87 1.05 4.12
C LEU A 317 -7.14 -0.45 4.25
N GLU A 318 -8.40 -0.85 4.14
CA GLU A 318 -8.81 -2.27 4.25
C GLU A 318 -8.31 -3.11 3.07
N ALA A 319 -8.34 -2.56 1.84
CA ALA A 319 -7.84 -3.25 0.66
C ALA A 319 -6.33 -3.46 0.72
N ALA A 320 -5.58 -2.46 1.18
CA ALA A 320 -4.13 -2.56 1.37
C ALA A 320 -3.75 -3.60 2.44
N ALA A 321 -4.50 -3.67 3.54
CA ALA A 321 -4.27 -4.68 4.58
C ALA A 321 -4.44 -6.12 4.03
N ILE A 322 -5.38 -6.34 3.11
CA ILE A 322 -5.56 -7.64 2.44
C ILE A 322 -4.47 -7.87 1.39
N ALA A 323 -4.07 -6.84 0.66
CA ALA A 323 -3.04 -6.93 -0.37
C ALA A 323 -1.62 -7.12 0.18
N ALA A 324 -1.39 -6.80 1.45
CA ALA A 324 -0.11 -6.93 2.15
C ALA A 324 0.54 -8.32 2.03
N SER A 325 -0.26 -9.38 1.85
CA SER A 325 0.24 -10.75 1.61
C SER A 325 0.68 -11.01 0.15
N GLY A 326 0.67 -10.00 -0.72
CA GLY A 326 0.89 -10.12 -2.16
C GLY A 326 1.79 -9.04 -2.77
N SER A 327 1.79 -8.93 -4.10
CA SER A 327 2.69 -8.06 -4.87
C SER A 327 2.24 -6.59 -4.92
N VAL A 328 2.38 -5.86 -3.81
CA VAL A 328 2.07 -4.41 -3.72
C VAL A 328 3.20 -3.52 -4.29
N GLY A 329 4.41 -4.08 -4.45
CA GLY A 329 5.65 -3.38 -4.79
C GLY A 329 5.59 -2.31 -5.89
N PRO A 330 4.97 -2.55 -7.07
CA PRO A 330 4.97 -1.58 -8.17
C PRO A 330 4.22 -0.26 -7.87
N THR A 331 3.31 -0.26 -6.89
CA THR A 331 2.40 0.86 -6.61
C THR A 331 2.72 1.63 -5.34
N VAL A 332 3.75 1.20 -4.60
CA VAL A 332 4.06 1.73 -3.25
C VAL A 332 4.19 3.26 -3.25
N LEU A 333 5.09 3.81 -4.06
CA LEU A 333 5.32 5.26 -4.10
C LEU A 333 4.11 6.03 -4.68
N GLU A 334 3.35 5.42 -5.59
CA GLU A 334 2.14 6.02 -6.16
C GLU A 334 1.06 6.18 -5.08
N VAL A 335 0.84 5.15 -4.25
CA VAL A 335 -0.07 5.19 -3.09
C VAL A 335 0.30 6.35 -2.17
N PHE A 336 1.56 6.43 -1.72
CA PHE A 336 1.99 7.52 -0.85
C PHE A 336 1.87 8.88 -1.52
N ASN A 337 2.26 9.01 -2.80
CA ASN A 337 2.17 10.28 -3.51
C ASN A 337 0.73 10.80 -3.62
N THR A 338 -0.24 9.92 -3.91
CA THR A 338 -1.66 10.29 -3.96
C THR A 338 -2.20 10.62 -2.57
N LEU A 339 -1.91 9.82 -1.54
CA LEU A 339 -2.34 10.11 -0.17
C LEU A 339 -1.79 11.45 0.36
N LEU A 340 -0.50 11.73 0.16
CA LEU A 340 0.11 13.00 0.57
C LEU A 340 -0.46 14.20 -0.21
N ARG A 341 -0.86 14.00 -1.48
CA ARG A 341 -1.53 15.03 -2.27
C ARG A 341 -2.92 15.33 -1.74
N GLN A 342 -3.70 14.30 -1.39
CA GLN A 342 -5.02 14.45 -0.77
C GLN A 342 -4.94 15.15 0.59
N LEU A 343 -3.87 14.86 1.35
CA LEU A 343 -3.60 15.53 2.63
C LEU A 343 -3.36 17.04 2.44
N ARG A 344 -2.59 17.44 1.43
CA ARG A 344 -2.38 18.86 1.08
C ARG A 344 -3.68 19.54 0.66
N LEU A 345 -4.45 18.90 -0.22
CA LEU A 345 -5.75 19.41 -0.66
C LEU A 345 -6.70 19.59 0.53
N SER A 346 -6.72 18.65 1.46
CA SER A 346 -7.56 18.74 2.66
C SER A 346 -7.17 19.92 3.56
N VAL A 347 -5.87 20.21 3.71
CA VAL A 347 -5.40 21.42 4.43
C VAL A 347 -5.87 22.70 3.72
N ASP A 348 -5.77 22.75 2.40
CA ASP A 348 -6.24 23.89 1.61
C ASP A 348 -7.77 24.08 1.77
N TYR A 349 -8.54 22.99 1.76
CA TYR A 349 -10.00 23.04 1.94
C TYR A 349 -10.43 23.41 3.35
N GLU A 350 -9.70 22.97 4.38
CA GLU A 350 -9.96 23.36 5.78
C GLU A 350 -9.87 24.88 5.95
N LEU A 351 -8.86 25.50 5.36
CA LEU A 351 -8.58 26.93 5.51
C LEU A 351 -9.44 27.81 4.59
N THR A 352 -9.66 27.39 3.34
CA THR A 352 -10.44 28.17 2.36
C THR A 352 -11.95 27.97 2.52
N GLY A 353 -12.38 26.85 3.11
CA GLY A 353 -13.78 26.50 3.35
C GLY A 353 -14.61 26.27 2.08
N SER A 354 -13.97 26.11 0.91
CA SER A 354 -14.66 26.09 -0.38
C SER A 354 -14.43 24.81 -1.18
N TYR A 355 -15.46 23.97 -1.20
CA TYR A 355 -15.76 23.06 -2.32
C TYR A 355 -16.65 23.72 -3.37
N ASP A 356 -17.47 24.69 -2.94
CA ASP A 356 -18.47 25.37 -3.74
C ASP A 356 -18.75 26.74 -3.08
N GLY A 357 -18.81 27.80 -3.90
CA GLY A 357 -18.51 29.20 -3.55
C GLY A 357 -19.51 29.95 -2.64
N SER A 358 -20.27 29.28 -1.77
CA SER A 358 -21.14 29.97 -0.81
C SER A 358 -21.34 29.16 0.48
N THR A 359 -21.03 29.70 1.66
CA THR A 359 -21.45 29.08 2.94
C THR A 359 -21.42 30.04 4.14
N ASN A 360 -22.44 29.91 4.99
CA ASN A 360 -22.61 30.52 6.32
C ASN A 360 -21.53 30.04 7.32
N ILE A 361 -21.30 30.79 8.41
CA ILE A 361 -20.22 30.52 9.38
C ILE A 361 -20.34 29.12 10.03
N GLY A 362 -21.55 28.67 10.38
CA GLY A 362 -21.78 27.36 11.01
C GLY A 362 -21.45 26.16 10.11
N THR A 363 -21.68 26.28 8.79
CA THR A 363 -21.35 25.21 7.83
C THR A 363 -19.85 25.14 7.52
N LYS A 364 -19.08 26.21 7.76
CA LYS A 364 -17.62 26.19 7.63
C LYS A 364 -16.94 25.36 8.73
N ILE A 365 -17.42 25.44 9.97
CA ILE A 365 -16.84 24.71 11.11
C ILE A 365 -17.03 23.19 10.94
N ILE A 366 -18.23 22.76 10.52
CA ILE A 366 -18.52 21.34 10.27
C ILE A 366 -17.61 20.80 9.16
N LYS A 367 -17.48 21.53 8.04
CA LYS A 367 -16.59 21.15 6.94
C LYS A 367 -15.13 21.07 7.38
N ALA A 368 -14.64 22.03 8.16
CA ALA A 368 -13.27 21.99 8.69
C ALA A 368 -13.04 20.78 9.62
N HIS A 369 -14.04 20.40 10.42
CA HIS A 369 -13.94 19.20 11.24
C HIS A 369 -13.92 17.92 10.39
N GLU A 370 -14.75 17.83 9.35
CA GLU A 370 -14.74 16.71 8.41
C GLU A 370 -13.39 16.60 7.67
N GLU A 371 -12.77 17.73 7.30
CA GLU A 371 -11.41 17.76 6.74
C GLU A 371 -10.38 17.19 7.71
N ARG A 372 -10.41 17.58 9.00
CA ARG A 372 -9.49 17.01 10.00
C ARG A 372 -9.66 15.51 10.16
N GLN A 373 -10.90 15.01 10.17
CA GLN A 373 -11.16 13.57 10.19
C GLN A 373 -10.60 12.86 8.95
N LEU A 374 -10.70 13.49 7.77
CA LEU A 374 -10.07 12.98 6.55
C LEU A 374 -8.54 12.97 6.68
N GLN A 375 -7.92 14.04 7.18
CA GLN A 375 -6.47 14.13 7.39
C GLN A 375 -5.98 12.99 8.29
N GLU A 376 -6.66 12.73 9.41
CA GLU A 376 -6.36 11.61 10.32
C GLU A 376 -6.52 10.26 9.62
N ALA A 377 -7.60 10.05 8.86
CA ALA A 377 -7.82 8.82 8.12
C ALA A 377 -6.73 8.57 7.07
N VAL A 378 -6.28 9.61 6.38
CA VAL A 378 -5.17 9.53 5.41
C VAL A 378 -3.85 9.19 6.11
N ILE A 379 -3.52 9.88 7.21
CA ILE A 379 -2.31 9.63 8.01
C ILE A 379 -2.29 8.19 8.55
N ARG A 380 -3.43 7.71 9.06
CA ARG A 380 -3.59 6.32 9.50
C ARG A 380 -3.38 5.33 8.36
N THR A 381 -3.88 5.64 7.16
CA THR A 381 -3.73 4.79 5.98
C THR A 381 -2.28 4.72 5.52
N ILE A 382 -1.56 5.84 5.53
CA ILE A 382 -0.11 5.90 5.28
C ILE A 382 0.64 5.00 6.27
N GLY A 383 0.36 5.10 7.57
CA GLY A 383 0.98 4.27 8.61
C GLY A 383 0.73 2.78 8.42
N SER A 384 -0.54 2.41 8.22
CA SER A 384 -0.91 1.00 8.00
C SER A 384 -0.26 0.43 6.74
N PHE A 385 -0.19 1.21 5.66
CA PHE A 385 0.47 0.78 4.44
C PHE A 385 1.99 0.64 4.64
N ALA A 386 2.63 1.57 5.35
CA ALA A 386 4.06 1.48 5.62
C ALA A 386 4.40 0.24 6.48
N ASN A 387 3.56 -0.11 7.45
CA ASN A 387 3.78 -1.27 8.32
C ASN A 387 3.68 -2.62 7.62
N THR A 388 3.10 -2.69 6.42
CA THR A 388 3.08 -3.92 5.61
C THR A 388 4.31 -4.07 4.73
N LEU A 389 5.13 -3.02 4.61
CA LEU A 389 6.31 -3.01 3.76
C LEU A 389 7.56 -3.51 4.51
N PRO A 390 8.50 -4.17 3.79
CA PRO A 390 9.83 -4.43 4.32
C PRO A 390 10.57 -3.14 4.71
N THR A 391 11.52 -3.24 5.65
CA THR A 391 12.29 -2.11 6.19
C THR A 391 12.95 -1.25 5.12
N TYR A 392 13.51 -1.84 4.06
CA TYR A 392 14.17 -1.07 2.99
C TYR A 392 13.18 -0.19 2.20
N GLN A 393 11.98 -0.68 1.91
CA GLN A 393 10.94 0.12 1.24
C GLN A 393 10.38 1.18 2.19
N ARG A 394 10.25 0.88 3.49
CA ARG A 394 9.90 1.90 4.50
C ARG A 394 10.94 3.03 4.50
N SER A 395 12.24 2.73 4.42
CA SER A 395 13.29 3.77 4.32
C SER A 395 13.16 4.62 3.05
N GLU A 396 12.83 4.02 1.90
CA GLU A 396 12.55 4.77 0.67
C GLU A 396 11.33 5.68 0.83
N VAL A 397 10.26 5.20 1.47
CA VAL A 397 9.06 5.99 1.76
C VAL A 397 9.37 7.15 2.73
N MET A 398 10.19 6.92 3.75
CA MET A 398 10.65 7.98 4.67
C MET A 398 11.37 9.10 3.92
N LEU A 399 12.35 8.74 3.07
CA LEU A 399 13.06 9.69 2.21
C LEU A 399 12.12 10.41 1.24
N PHE A 400 11.16 9.68 0.66
CA PHE A 400 10.17 10.24 -0.25
C PHE A 400 9.27 11.27 0.45
N ILE A 401 8.73 10.96 1.63
CA ILE A 401 7.93 11.91 2.42
C ILE A 401 8.78 13.12 2.81
N MET A 402 10.00 12.89 3.31
CA MET A 402 10.92 13.97 3.71
C MET A 402 11.20 14.93 2.56
N GLY A 403 11.45 14.42 1.35
CA GLY A 403 11.65 15.22 0.14
C GLY A 403 10.42 16.01 -0.33
N LYS A 404 9.23 15.72 0.22
CA LYS A 404 8.00 16.49 -0.04
C LYS A 404 7.75 17.55 1.04
N ILE A 405 8.35 17.46 2.23
CA ILE A 405 8.10 18.44 3.30
C ILE A 405 8.72 19.79 2.90
N PRO A 406 7.95 20.89 2.87
CA PRO A 406 8.52 22.21 2.60
C PRO A 406 9.53 22.58 3.70
N VAL A 407 10.83 22.57 3.37
CA VAL A 407 11.89 22.91 4.34
C VAL A 407 11.96 24.43 4.51
N PRO A 408 11.92 24.95 5.75
CA PRO A 408 12.08 26.37 6.03
C PRO A 408 13.34 26.94 5.38
N GLY A 409 13.19 27.98 4.57
CA GLY A 409 14.31 28.72 3.98
C GLY A 409 14.86 28.21 2.64
N ILE A 410 14.67 26.93 2.28
CA ILE A 410 15.28 26.31 1.08
C ILE A 410 14.31 26.27 -0.12
N HIS A 411 13.02 26.01 0.10
CA HIS A 411 12.05 25.85 -0.98
C HIS A 411 10.90 26.89 -0.93
N PRO A 412 11.12 28.14 -1.38
CA PRO A 412 10.02 29.06 -1.69
C PRO A 412 9.23 28.67 -2.96
N ALA A 413 9.67 27.65 -3.71
CA ALA A 413 9.08 27.28 -5.01
C ALA A 413 8.03 26.15 -4.94
N LEU A 414 7.93 25.41 -3.82
CA LEU A 414 6.89 24.38 -3.63
C LEU A 414 5.59 24.96 -3.04
N THR A 415 5.61 26.22 -2.59
CA THR A 415 4.39 26.96 -2.28
C THR A 415 3.76 27.38 -3.59
N SER A 416 2.58 26.83 -3.88
CA SER A 416 1.66 27.42 -4.86
C SER A 416 1.61 28.94 -4.61
N ILE A 417 1.73 29.72 -5.68
CA ILE A 417 1.68 31.19 -5.66
C ILE A 417 0.35 31.62 -5.01
N GLY A 418 0.34 31.80 -3.68
CA GLY A 418 -0.84 32.14 -2.89
C GLY A 418 -0.97 31.49 -1.50
N SER A 419 -0.20 30.47 -1.13
CA SER A 419 -0.36 29.81 0.18
C SER A 419 0.31 30.60 1.32
N GLY A 420 -0.49 31.13 2.26
CA GLY A 420 0.01 31.86 3.44
C GLY A 420 0.89 31.01 4.37
N PRO A 421 1.59 31.64 5.35
CA PRO A 421 2.48 30.95 6.28
C PRO A 421 1.78 29.85 7.10
N GLU A 422 0.49 30.03 7.39
CA GLU A 422 -0.33 29.06 8.12
C GLU A 422 -0.58 27.77 7.32
N VAL A 423 -0.83 27.87 6.01
CA VAL A 423 -1.00 26.70 5.11
C VAL A 423 0.28 25.88 5.10
N THR A 424 1.43 26.53 4.94
CA THR A 424 2.74 25.87 4.93
C THR A 424 2.99 25.15 6.26
N ARG A 425 2.69 25.79 7.38
CA ARG A 425 2.80 25.21 8.72
C ARG A 425 1.93 23.96 8.87
N MET A 426 0.65 24.03 8.48
CA MET A 426 -0.25 22.88 8.55
C MET A 426 0.20 21.73 7.65
N ILE A 427 0.67 22.01 6.43
CA ILE A 427 1.24 20.98 5.55
C ILE A 427 2.46 20.32 6.21
N GLN A 428 3.36 21.10 6.81
CA GLN A 428 4.53 20.56 7.54
C GLN A 428 4.09 19.63 8.67
N VAL A 429 3.14 20.06 9.51
CA VAL A 429 2.57 19.24 10.60
C VAL A 429 2.00 17.92 10.06
N MET A 430 1.18 17.98 9.00
CA MET A 430 0.52 16.79 8.45
C MET A 430 1.49 15.79 7.83
N LEU A 431 2.53 16.28 7.14
CA LEU A 431 3.56 15.42 6.56
C LEU A 431 4.49 14.83 7.62
N LEU A 432 4.83 15.58 8.67
CA LEU A 432 5.60 15.05 9.79
C LEU A 432 4.78 14.02 10.59
N LYS A 433 3.48 14.24 10.82
CA LYS A 433 2.58 13.24 11.41
C LYS A 433 2.51 11.96 10.56
N SER A 434 2.48 12.12 9.24
CA SER A 434 2.58 10.98 8.30
C SER A 434 3.91 10.24 8.49
N LEU A 435 5.01 10.96 8.61
CA LEU A 435 6.34 10.37 8.82
C LEU A 435 6.44 9.64 10.18
N VAL A 436 5.88 10.20 11.26
CA VAL A 436 5.76 9.54 12.57
C VAL A 436 5.08 8.18 12.43
N GLN A 437 3.97 8.11 11.69
CA GLN A 437 3.27 6.84 11.44
C GLN A 437 4.11 5.85 10.61
N VAL A 438 4.90 6.34 9.64
CA VAL A 438 5.80 5.49 8.85
C VAL A 438 6.97 4.96 9.67
N THR A 439 7.44 5.70 10.68
CA THR A 439 8.54 5.28 11.55
C THR A 439 8.10 4.41 12.73
N ALA A 440 6.80 4.41 13.07
CA ALA A 440 6.28 3.64 14.19
C ALA A 440 6.59 2.13 14.06
N GLY A 441 7.28 1.55 15.03
CA GLY A 441 7.69 0.15 14.99
C GLY A 441 8.73 -0.18 13.90
N PHE A 442 9.50 0.81 13.44
CA PHE A 442 10.58 0.62 12.49
C PHE A 442 11.75 -0.12 13.16
N GLN A 443 12.11 -1.29 12.65
CA GLN A 443 13.20 -2.09 13.20
C GLN A 443 14.53 -1.70 12.56
N THR A 444 15.31 -0.87 13.26
CA THR A 444 16.61 -0.43 12.76
C THR A 444 17.71 -1.44 13.11
N THR A 445 18.37 -2.01 12.11
CA THR A 445 19.58 -2.83 12.29
C THR A 445 20.87 -2.04 12.09
N ASN A 446 20.84 -1.00 11.25
CA ASN A 446 21.98 -0.14 10.96
C ASN A 446 21.54 1.34 10.91
N MET A 447 22.07 2.14 11.84
CA MET A 447 21.72 3.55 11.96
C MET A 447 22.14 4.40 10.76
N LEU A 448 23.26 4.09 10.10
CA LEU A 448 23.72 4.87 8.94
C LEU A 448 22.78 4.73 7.74
N THR A 449 22.09 3.58 7.62
CA THR A 449 21.12 3.34 6.56
C THR A 449 19.72 3.83 6.91
N ALA A 450 19.34 3.78 8.19
CA ALA A 450 18.03 4.26 8.64
C ALA A 450 17.98 5.80 8.78
N LEU A 451 19.11 6.41 9.16
CA LEU A 451 19.28 7.85 9.34
C LEU A 451 20.46 8.37 8.49
N PRO A 452 20.38 8.32 7.14
CA PRO A 452 21.39 8.93 6.28
C PRO A 452 21.37 10.45 6.42
N SER A 453 22.49 11.13 6.10
CA SER A 453 22.61 12.61 6.09
C SER A 453 21.44 13.29 5.38
N SER A 454 21.08 12.78 4.18
CA SER A 454 20.01 13.31 3.34
C SER A 454 18.62 13.27 3.98
N PHE A 455 18.44 12.49 5.05
CA PHE A 455 17.22 12.44 5.84
C PHE A 455 17.39 13.20 7.17
N LEU A 456 18.48 12.92 7.89
CA LEU A 456 18.70 13.44 9.24
C LEU A 456 18.89 14.96 9.26
N GLU A 457 19.66 15.53 8.33
CA GLU A 457 19.93 16.98 8.30
C GLU A 457 18.65 17.78 8.01
N PRO A 458 17.85 17.47 6.97
CA PRO A 458 16.55 18.12 6.78
C PRO A 458 15.60 17.92 7.97
N LEU A 459 15.54 16.73 8.56
CA LEU A 459 14.67 16.46 9.71
C LEU A 459 15.04 17.32 10.91
N LEU A 460 16.33 17.41 11.22
CA LEU A 460 16.84 18.20 12.34
C LEU A 460 16.65 19.70 12.13
N SER A 461 16.61 20.20 10.89
CA SER A 461 16.28 21.61 10.63
C SER A 461 14.91 22.02 11.20
N PHE A 462 13.94 21.11 11.24
CA PHE A 462 12.61 21.37 11.83
C PHE A 462 12.65 21.46 13.36
N SER A 463 13.60 20.79 14.02
CA SER A 463 13.77 20.91 15.48
C SER A 463 14.22 22.30 15.93
N LEU A 464 14.71 23.13 15.00
CA LEU A 464 15.15 24.52 15.22
C LEU A 464 14.07 25.55 14.90
N THR A 465 12.85 25.13 14.58
CA THR A 465 11.73 26.04 14.31
C THR A 465 11.05 26.48 15.60
N GLU A 466 10.46 27.68 15.60
CA GLU A 466 9.75 28.21 16.78
C GLU A 466 8.47 27.43 17.13
N ASP A 467 7.90 26.69 16.15
CA ASP A 467 6.66 25.93 16.32
C ASP A 467 6.88 24.69 17.21
N PRO A 468 6.24 24.61 18.39
CA PRO A 468 6.43 23.50 19.32
C PRO A 468 5.89 22.17 18.80
N GLU A 469 4.82 22.16 17.99
CA GLU A 469 4.24 20.92 17.46
C GLU A 469 5.23 20.26 16.46
N LEU A 470 5.85 21.06 15.57
CA LEU A 470 6.87 20.55 14.64
C LEU A 470 8.07 19.96 15.38
N ARG A 471 8.57 20.64 16.42
CA ARG A 471 9.71 20.16 17.22
C ARG A 471 9.39 18.84 17.92
N LEU A 472 8.19 18.71 18.50
CA LEU A 472 7.76 17.48 19.16
C LEU A 472 7.65 16.31 18.17
N LEU A 473 7.11 16.54 16.97
CA LEU A 473 7.03 15.50 15.92
C LEU A 473 8.41 15.02 15.49
N VAL A 474 9.40 15.91 15.36
CA VAL A 474 10.79 15.54 15.06
C VAL A 474 11.38 14.66 16.15
N LEU A 475 11.17 15.02 17.43
CA LEU A 475 11.62 14.20 18.55
C LEU A 475 10.98 12.81 18.51
N GLN A 476 9.67 12.71 18.26
CA GLN A 476 8.98 11.42 18.13
C GLN A 476 9.56 10.54 17.01
N ILE A 477 9.90 11.13 15.86
CA ILE A 477 10.54 10.43 14.74
C ILE A 477 11.91 9.90 15.17
N LEU A 478 12.73 10.73 15.82
CA LEU A 478 14.06 10.34 16.30
C LEU A 478 13.99 9.21 17.33
N LEU A 479 13.12 9.34 18.33
CA LEU A 479 12.89 8.31 19.36
C LEU A 479 12.51 6.98 18.70
N SER A 480 11.54 7.01 17.77
CA SER A 480 11.04 5.81 17.08
C SER A 480 12.09 5.14 16.19
N LEU A 481 13.08 5.85 15.67
CA LEU A 481 14.11 5.29 14.78
C LEU A 481 15.34 4.80 15.56
N ILE A 482 15.68 5.46 16.67
CA ILE A 482 16.82 5.10 17.52
C ILE A 482 16.48 3.92 18.43
N ASP A 483 15.24 3.84 18.92
CA ASP A 483 14.82 2.80 19.85
C ASP A 483 14.66 1.42 19.17
N ARG A 484 15.70 0.60 19.26
CA ARG A 484 15.69 -0.77 18.71
C ARG A 484 15.04 -1.78 19.65
N HIS A 485 14.94 -1.46 20.94
CA HIS A 485 14.57 -2.42 21.98
C HIS A 485 13.31 -2.08 22.77
N ASP A 486 12.55 -1.09 22.31
CA ASP A 486 11.31 -0.60 22.94
C ASP A 486 11.57 -0.09 24.37
N ASN A 487 12.62 0.72 24.51
CA ASN A 487 13.02 1.37 25.76
C ASN A 487 12.36 2.75 25.95
N THR A 488 11.77 3.38 24.92
CA THR A 488 11.20 4.74 24.96
C THR A 488 10.19 4.90 26.09
N ALA A 489 9.28 3.92 26.25
CA ALA A 489 8.26 3.94 27.30
C ALA A 489 8.85 3.98 28.72
N LYS A 490 10.07 3.48 28.91
CA LYS A 490 10.77 3.45 30.20
C LYS A 490 11.40 4.80 30.57
N PHE A 491 11.49 5.71 29.60
CA PHE A 491 12.01 7.07 29.77
C PHE A 491 10.92 8.13 29.62
N SER A 492 9.64 7.74 29.59
CA SER A 492 8.52 8.68 29.38
C SER A 492 8.30 9.61 30.58
N ASP A 493 8.54 9.11 31.79
CA ASP A 493 8.46 9.90 33.02
C ASP A 493 9.86 10.30 33.50
N ILE A 494 10.11 11.60 33.61
CA ILE A 494 11.38 12.12 34.15
C ILE A 494 11.34 11.98 35.68
N SER A 495 12.27 11.21 36.24
CA SER A 495 12.38 11.02 37.69
C SER A 495 13.82 10.69 38.10
N ILE A 496 14.14 10.88 39.38
CA ILE A 496 15.37 10.36 39.98
C ILE A 496 15.21 8.86 40.24
N ILE A 497 16.01 8.06 39.56
CA ILE A 497 15.96 6.61 39.63
C ILE A 497 16.86 6.15 40.78
N SER A 498 16.27 5.49 41.80
CA SER A 498 17.06 4.94 42.91
C SER A 498 17.79 3.65 42.55
N ASP A 499 17.18 2.81 41.70
CA ASP A 499 17.76 1.57 41.19
C ASP A 499 17.38 1.37 39.73
N ILE A 500 18.37 1.47 38.84
CA ILE A 500 18.20 1.30 37.39
C ILE A 500 17.64 -0.07 37.00
N SER A 501 17.79 -1.09 37.86
CA SER A 501 17.25 -2.43 37.62
C SER A 501 15.72 -2.43 37.49
N VAL A 502 15.04 -1.45 38.11
CA VAL A 502 13.59 -1.28 38.04
C VAL A 502 13.12 -1.02 36.61
N LEU A 503 13.91 -0.31 35.81
CA LEU A 503 13.58 0.00 34.42
C LEU A 503 13.64 -1.22 33.52
N LYS A 504 14.36 -2.29 33.91
CA LYS A 504 14.56 -3.51 33.10
C LYS A 504 14.99 -3.16 31.67
N LEU A 505 16.01 -2.31 31.55
CA LEU A 505 16.54 -1.85 30.27
C LEU A 505 17.09 -3.03 29.46
N LYS A 506 16.84 -3.00 28.15
CA LYS A 506 17.49 -3.90 27.19
C LYS A 506 18.61 -3.10 26.53
N VAL A 507 19.85 -3.52 26.74
CA VAL A 507 21.04 -2.80 26.30
C VAL A 507 21.90 -3.78 25.51
N ASP A 508 22.14 -3.46 24.25
CA ASP A 508 23.04 -4.20 23.38
C ASP A 508 24.41 -3.51 23.33
N LYS A 509 25.45 -4.29 23.02
CA LYS A 509 26.79 -3.73 22.86
C LYS A 509 26.83 -2.84 21.61
N CYS A 510 27.25 -1.58 21.78
CA CYS A 510 27.43 -0.63 20.69
C CYS A 510 28.32 -1.21 19.57
N SER A 511 27.78 -1.22 18.34
CA SER A 511 28.45 -1.83 17.18
C SER A 511 29.47 -0.88 16.54
N ARG A 512 30.33 -1.40 15.64
CA ARG A 512 31.24 -0.57 14.84
C ARG A 512 30.48 0.43 13.94
N GLN A 513 29.30 0.06 13.46
CA GLN A 513 28.47 0.94 12.64
C GLN A 513 27.86 2.07 13.48
N ASP A 514 27.41 1.77 14.70
CA ASP A 514 26.90 2.76 15.65
C ASP A 514 27.99 3.77 16.04
N ASN A 515 29.22 3.29 16.28
CA ASN A 515 30.37 4.15 16.51
C ASN A 515 30.65 5.10 15.33
N LEU A 516 30.55 4.60 14.09
CA LEU A 516 30.73 5.42 12.90
C LEU A 516 29.59 6.44 12.73
N PHE A 517 28.35 6.04 13.02
CA PHE A 517 27.19 6.94 13.05
C PHE A 517 27.39 8.06 14.06
N MET A 518 27.73 7.75 15.32
CA MET A 518 27.95 8.76 16.36
C MET A 518 29.15 9.65 16.07
N LYS A 519 30.21 9.11 15.46
CA LYS A 519 31.34 9.92 14.99
C LYS A 519 30.93 10.94 13.91
N LYS A 520 30.02 10.55 13.02
CA LYS A 520 29.55 11.41 11.92
C LYS A 520 28.47 12.40 12.34
N HIS A 521 27.49 11.97 13.14
CA HIS A 521 26.25 12.70 13.42
C HIS A 521 26.07 13.09 14.90
N GLY A 522 26.91 12.59 15.82
CA GLY A 522 26.75 12.82 17.26
C GLY A 522 26.75 14.31 17.63
N GLN A 523 27.66 15.11 17.06
CA GLN A 523 27.72 16.56 17.33
C GLN A 523 26.44 17.29 16.92
N GLN A 524 25.82 16.89 15.80
CA GLN A 524 24.52 17.43 15.39
C GLN A 524 23.46 17.08 16.45
N LEU A 525 23.32 15.80 16.82
CA LEU A 525 22.35 15.35 17.81
C LEU A 525 22.50 16.07 19.16
N TYR A 526 23.72 16.18 19.68
CA TYR A 526 23.99 16.90 20.94
C TYR A 526 23.57 18.36 20.86
N ARG A 527 23.86 19.02 19.74
CA ARG A 527 23.48 20.40 19.50
C ARG A 527 21.96 20.57 19.47
N HIS A 528 21.25 19.67 18.80
CA HIS A 528 19.79 19.74 18.73
C HIS A 528 19.12 19.50 20.09
N ILE A 529 19.68 18.63 20.94
CA ILE A 529 19.23 18.48 22.33
C ILE A 529 19.47 19.78 23.10
N TYR A 530 20.68 20.36 22.99
CA TYR A 530 21.01 21.63 23.66
C TYR A 530 20.07 22.77 23.25
N LEU A 531 19.85 22.94 21.94
CA LEU A 531 18.99 23.99 21.41
C LEU A 531 17.51 23.74 21.74
N GLY A 532 17.04 22.49 21.72
CA GLY A 532 15.68 22.14 22.12
C GLY A 532 15.38 22.51 23.58
N CYS A 533 16.36 22.32 24.47
CA CYS A 533 16.28 22.77 25.87
C CYS A 533 16.27 24.29 26.03
N LYS A 534 16.89 25.02 25.08
CA LYS A 534 17.01 26.47 25.05
C LYS A 534 15.77 27.18 24.47
N GLU A 535 14.83 26.46 23.88
CA GLU A 535 13.62 27.06 23.30
C GLU A 535 12.59 27.44 24.38
N PRO A 536 12.13 28.70 24.44
CA PRO A 536 11.18 29.15 25.46
C PRO A 536 9.76 28.59 25.28
N SER A 537 9.40 28.17 24.06
CA SER A 537 8.11 27.53 23.78
C SER A 537 8.06 26.03 24.16
N SER A 538 9.17 25.48 24.69
CA SER A 538 9.23 24.09 25.17
C SER A 538 8.39 23.87 26.44
N GLY A 539 7.36 23.03 26.33
CA GLY A 539 6.57 22.52 27.46
C GLY A 539 7.08 21.18 28.00
N GLY A 540 6.37 20.60 28.99
CA GLY A 540 6.74 19.32 29.64
C GLY A 540 7.03 18.18 28.66
N GLN A 541 6.14 17.94 27.68
CA GLN A 541 6.31 16.89 26.67
C GLN A 541 7.61 16.99 25.85
N HIS A 542 8.12 18.21 25.64
CA HIS A 542 9.40 18.40 24.94
C HIS A 542 10.55 17.91 25.81
N TYR A 543 10.52 18.27 27.09
CA TYR A 543 11.54 17.88 28.05
C TYR A 543 11.52 16.37 28.31
N GLU A 544 10.35 15.75 28.40
CA GLU A 544 10.19 14.28 28.47
C GLU A 544 10.80 13.61 27.24
N SER A 545 10.48 14.11 26.04
CA SER A 545 11.02 13.56 24.79
C SER A 545 12.53 13.76 24.65
N LEU A 546 13.07 14.89 25.11
CA LEU A 546 14.51 15.18 25.12
C LEU A 546 15.25 14.29 26.13
N PHE A 547 14.67 14.06 27.31
CA PHE A 547 15.19 13.12 28.30
C PHE A 547 15.19 11.69 27.75
N ALA A 548 14.09 11.25 27.13
CA ALA A 548 14.02 9.96 26.47
C ALA A 548 15.08 9.81 25.37
N LEU A 549 15.34 10.88 24.59
CA LEU A 549 16.37 10.87 23.56
C LEU A 549 17.77 10.70 24.18
N LEU A 550 18.07 11.43 25.27
CA LEU A 550 19.33 11.25 26.01
C LEU A 550 19.47 9.82 26.55
N GLY A 551 18.39 9.24 27.11
CA GLY A 551 18.35 7.86 27.58
C GLY A 551 18.62 6.85 26.47
N LEU A 552 17.93 6.99 25.34
CA LEU A 552 18.10 6.13 24.16
C LEU A 552 19.50 6.22 23.56
N LEU A 553 20.07 7.43 23.41
CA LEU A 553 21.45 7.59 22.94
C LEU A 553 22.43 6.85 23.86
N SER A 554 22.14 6.82 25.16
CA SER A 554 22.97 6.16 26.17
C SER A 554 22.87 4.62 26.12
N VAL A 555 21.67 4.06 25.90
CA VAL A 555 21.46 2.61 25.93
C VAL A 555 21.59 1.95 24.56
N GLU A 556 21.41 2.69 23.46
CA GLU A 556 21.48 2.15 22.10
C GLU A 556 22.82 2.45 21.41
N LEU A 557 23.36 3.66 21.55
CA LEU A 557 24.43 4.16 20.68
C LEU A 557 25.73 4.53 21.42
N ALA A 558 25.74 4.49 22.75
CA ALA A 558 26.89 4.98 23.50
C ALA A 558 28.04 3.97 23.59
N ASN A 559 29.23 4.48 23.28
CA ASN A 559 30.51 3.93 23.70
C ASN A 559 31.14 4.87 24.76
N GLU A 560 32.34 4.57 25.23
CA GLU A 560 33.03 5.40 26.24
C GLU A 560 33.21 6.86 25.81
N GLU A 561 33.50 7.15 24.54
CA GLU A 561 33.64 8.52 24.03
C GLU A 561 32.30 9.26 23.98
N VAL A 562 31.23 8.58 23.56
CA VAL A 562 29.87 9.12 23.51
C VAL A 562 29.36 9.40 24.92
N VAL A 563 29.62 8.52 25.89
CA VAL A 563 29.29 8.75 27.30
C VAL A 563 29.95 10.04 27.79
N VAL A 564 31.23 10.25 27.50
CA VAL A 564 31.94 11.49 27.88
C VAL A 564 31.27 12.72 27.27
N ASP A 565 30.91 12.68 25.99
CA ASP A 565 30.23 13.81 25.34
C ASP A 565 28.83 14.07 25.90
N LEU A 566 28.07 13.03 26.24
CA LEU A 566 26.75 13.18 26.83
C LEU A 566 26.81 13.75 28.25
N ILE A 567 27.82 13.37 29.04
CA ILE A 567 28.08 14.00 30.36
C ILE A 567 28.44 15.47 30.18
N ARG A 568 29.30 15.81 29.21
CA ARG A 568 29.64 17.21 28.90
C ARG A 568 28.42 18.01 28.46
N LEU A 569 27.52 17.40 27.67
CA LEU A 569 26.26 18.01 27.27
C LEU A 569 25.35 18.29 28.48
N ALA A 570 25.22 17.34 29.41
CA ALA A 570 24.43 17.51 30.62
C ALA A 570 24.94 18.66 31.51
N LEU A 571 26.26 18.80 31.62
CA LEU A 571 26.89 19.93 32.32
C LEU A 571 26.66 21.26 31.58
N ALA A 572 26.76 21.27 30.25
CA ALA A 572 26.44 22.46 29.46
C ALA A 572 24.95 22.86 29.57
N LEU A 573 24.03 21.90 29.69
CA LEU A 573 22.62 22.17 29.98
C LEU A 573 22.44 22.81 31.37
N GLN A 574 23.17 22.35 32.38
CA GLN A 574 23.18 23.01 33.69
C GLN A 574 23.67 24.46 33.57
N ASP A 575 24.76 24.71 32.84
CA ASP A 575 25.31 26.05 32.65
C ASP A 575 24.35 26.97 31.86
N LEU A 576 23.65 26.42 30.86
CA LEU A 576 22.59 27.11 30.13
C LEU A 576 21.49 27.61 31.09
N ALA A 577 21.05 26.77 32.04
CA ALA A 577 20.04 27.14 33.02
C ALA A 577 20.54 28.18 34.04
N LEU A 578 21.86 28.29 34.25
CA LEU A 578 22.48 29.30 35.11
C LEU A 578 22.63 30.65 34.42
N SER A 579 22.84 30.67 33.10
CA SER A 579 23.06 31.89 32.33
C SER A 579 21.95 32.93 32.54
N THR A 580 22.33 34.12 32.99
CA THR A 580 21.43 35.28 33.16
C THR A 580 21.33 36.13 31.89
N ASP A 581 22.22 35.90 30.91
CA ASP A 581 22.25 36.64 29.64
C ASP A 581 21.16 36.16 28.66
N GLU A 582 20.53 35.03 28.93
CA GLU A 582 19.53 34.42 28.06
C GLU A 582 18.12 34.52 28.65
N ALA A 583 17.15 34.96 27.84
CA ALA A 583 15.77 35.24 28.23
C ALA A 583 14.89 33.96 28.42
N LEU A 584 15.41 32.94 29.09
CA LEU A 584 14.66 31.72 29.40
C LEU A 584 13.72 31.92 30.60
N PRO A 585 12.43 31.53 30.50
CA PRO A 585 11.51 31.57 31.63
C PRO A 585 11.98 30.70 32.81
N VAL A 586 11.56 31.05 34.02
CA VAL A 586 11.94 30.33 35.25
C VAL A 586 11.61 28.84 35.18
N TYR A 587 10.42 28.49 34.66
CA TYR A 587 10.03 27.10 34.44
C TYR A 587 11.03 26.35 33.56
N ASN A 588 11.39 26.91 32.41
CA ASN A 588 12.33 26.28 31.48
C ASN A 588 13.70 26.07 32.13
N ARG A 589 14.20 27.06 32.87
CA ARG A 589 15.47 26.94 33.61
C ARG A 589 15.41 25.83 34.67
N CYS A 590 14.33 25.75 35.45
CA CYS A 590 14.07 24.65 36.39
C CYS A 590 14.00 23.29 35.69
N ALA A 591 13.26 23.21 34.57
CA ALA A 591 13.12 21.98 33.78
C ALA A 591 14.45 21.49 33.21
N VAL A 592 15.30 22.41 32.74
CA VAL A 592 16.65 22.07 32.24
C VAL A 592 17.53 21.56 33.38
N HIS A 593 17.49 22.18 34.57
CA HIS A 593 18.19 21.64 35.74
C HIS A 593 17.69 20.24 36.16
N ALA A 594 16.38 20.03 36.11
CA ALA A 594 15.75 18.75 36.44
C ALA A 594 16.15 17.65 35.45
N ILE A 595 16.17 17.93 34.14
CA ILE A 595 16.66 16.99 33.13
C ILE A 595 18.13 16.69 33.32
N ALA A 596 18.97 17.70 33.58
CA ALA A 596 20.39 17.48 33.84
C ALA A 596 20.60 16.56 35.05
N ALA A 597 19.83 16.76 36.14
CA ALA A 597 19.88 15.88 37.31
C ALA A 597 19.42 14.46 37.02
N ALA A 598 18.24 14.30 36.40
CA ALA A 598 17.69 13.00 36.05
C ALA A 598 18.62 12.23 35.10
N TYR A 599 19.19 12.91 34.11
CA TYR A 599 20.11 12.29 33.17
C TYR A 599 21.44 11.92 33.80
N LEU A 600 22.03 12.78 34.64
CA LEU A 600 23.27 12.44 35.36
C LEU A 600 23.06 11.28 36.35
N ASN A 601 21.89 11.19 36.98
CA ASN A 601 21.49 10.04 37.80
C ASN A 601 21.34 8.75 36.98
N LEU A 602 20.82 8.84 35.75
CA LEU A 602 20.71 7.69 34.85
C LEU A 602 22.10 7.22 34.36
N ILE A 603 22.91 8.13 33.81
CA ILE A 603 24.18 7.79 33.19
C ILE A 603 25.22 7.31 34.21
N CYS A 604 25.19 7.81 35.45
CA CYS A 604 26.09 7.32 36.49
C CYS A 604 25.81 5.84 36.83
N GLN A 605 24.53 5.45 36.88
CA GLN A 605 24.14 4.05 37.10
C GLN A 605 24.46 3.16 35.89
N LEU A 606 24.33 3.67 34.66
CA LEU A 606 24.71 2.93 33.45
C LEU A 606 26.22 2.69 33.32
N THR A 607 27.04 3.64 33.76
CA THR A 607 28.51 3.50 33.73
C THR A 607 29.04 2.61 34.85
N THR A 608 28.25 2.34 35.90
CA THR A 608 28.59 1.48 37.04
C THR A 608 29.85 1.92 37.81
N VAL A 609 30.23 3.20 37.74
CA VAL A 609 31.38 3.76 38.46
C VAL A 609 30.94 4.24 39.86
N PRO A 610 31.30 3.55 40.97
CA PRO A 610 30.73 3.85 42.29
C PRO A 610 31.00 5.27 42.78
N ALA A 611 32.22 5.78 42.57
CA ALA A 611 32.59 7.14 42.96
C ALA A 611 31.80 8.22 42.20
N PHE A 612 31.45 7.95 40.93
CA PHE A 612 30.61 8.83 40.14
C PHE A 612 29.16 8.79 40.64
N CYS A 613 28.61 7.59 40.87
CA CYS A 613 27.29 7.44 41.48
C CYS A 613 27.20 8.19 42.81
N GLN A 614 28.18 8.02 43.70
CA GLN A 614 28.20 8.68 45.00
C GLN A 614 28.12 10.21 44.87
N HIS A 615 28.97 10.81 44.04
CA HIS A 615 28.96 12.27 43.83
C HIS A 615 27.61 12.77 43.30
N ILE A 616 27.01 12.07 42.34
CA ILE A 616 25.71 12.45 41.79
C ILE A 616 24.60 12.36 42.84
N HIS A 617 24.57 11.32 43.67
CA HIS A 617 23.59 11.18 44.75
C HIS A 617 23.76 12.25 45.83
N GLU A 618 25.00 12.60 46.20
CA GLU A 618 25.28 13.68 47.15
C GLU A 618 24.65 15.01 46.69
N VAL A 619 24.86 15.39 45.43
CA VAL A 619 24.28 16.63 44.87
C VAL A 619 22.75 16.56 44.82
N ILE A 620 22.18 15.41 44.45
CA ILE A 620 20.71 15.21 44.42
C ILE A 620 20.11 15.33 45.83
N GLU A 621 20.74 14.74 46.85
CA GLU A 621 20.28 14.87 48.23
C GLU A 621 20.31 16.33 48.73
N VAL A 622 21.35 17.09 48.36
CA VAL A 622 21.43 18.52 48.69
C VAL A 622 20.32 19.29 47.98
N ARG A 623 20.07 19.03 46.68
CA ARG A 623 18.94 19.63 45.96
C ARG A 623 17.60 19.28 46.61
N GLN A 624 17.39 18.03 47.03
CA GLN A 624 16.15 17.62 47.66
C GLN A 624 15.88 18.35 48.99
N LYS A 625 16.94 18.65 49.76
CA LYS A 625 16.84 19.36 51.05
C LYS A 625 16.70 20.88 50.88
N GLU A 626 17.44 21.47 49.95
CA GLU A 626 17.59 22.93 49.87
C GLU A 626 16.84 23.58 48.71
N ARG A 627 16.71 22.88 47.57
CA ARG A 627 16.30 23.44 46.27
C ARG A 627 15.53 22.41 45.42
N SER A 628 14.41 21.89 45.96
CA SER A 628 13.67 20.78 45.36
C SER A 628 13.14 21.09 43.94
N TYR A 629 12.83 22.36 43.64
CA TYR A 629 12.44 22.86 42.32
C TYR A 629 13.52 22.74 41.21
N LEU A 630 14.70 22.17 41.50
CA LEU A 630 15.74 21.79 40.53
C LEU A 630 15.72 20.29 40.20
N LEU A 631 14.78 19.55 40.77
CA LEU A 631 14.58 18.11 40.59
C LEU A 631 13.27 17.85 39.82
N PRO A 632 13.20 16.73 39.07
CA PRO A 632 12.04 16.45 38.23
C PRO A 632 10.73 16.29 39.03
N GLU A 633 10.79 15.77 40.25
CA GLU A 633 9.62 15.50 41.11
C GLU A 633 8.83 16.76 41.49
N ASP A 634 9.46 17.94 41.46
CA ASP A 634 8.82 19.23 41.77
C ASP A 634 8.51 20.06 40.53
N VAL A 635 9.13 19.74 39.39
CA VAL A 635 9.01 20.53 38.15
C VAL A 635 7.97 19.95 37.19
N PHE A 636 7.97 18.63 36.99
CA PHE A 636 7.10 17.94 36.03
C PHE A 636 5.82 17.42 36.70
N ILE A 637 5.17 18.27 37.49
CA ILE A 637 3.89 17.99 38.16
C ILE A 637 2.84 19.03 37.78
N ASP A 638 1.57 18.71 38.05
CA ASP A 638 0.47 19.67 37.87
C ASP A 638 0.64 20.88 38.80
N ASN A 639 0.87 22.06 38.22
CA ASN A 639 1.13 23.34 38.92
C ASN A 639 2.39 23.31 39.82
N PRO A 640 3.60 23.33 39.23
CA PRO A 640 4.85 23.29 39.98
C PRO A 640 5.02 24.55 40.84
N LYS A 641 5.50 24.37 42.08
CA LYS A 641 5.78 25.48 43.01
C LYS A 641 7.15 26.09 42.71
N LEU A 642 7.19 26.91 41.66
CA LEU A 642 8.43 27.54 41.20
C LEU A 642 8.74 28.83 41.96
N PRO A 643 10.03 29.17 42.16
CA PRO A 643 10.42 30.46 42.70
C PRO A 643 10.06 31.61 41.73
N SER A 644 9.95 32.85 42.24
CA SER A 644 9.67 34.03 41.42
C SER A 644 10.85 34.48 40.56
N SER A 645 12.08 34.16 40.97
CA SER A 645 13.33 34.36 40.22
C SER A 645 14.36 33.30 40.63
N LEU A 646 15.25 32.95 39.71
CA LEU A 646 16.28 31.91 39.85
C LEU A 646 17.69 32.48 40.14
N GLU A 647 17.79 33.69 40.69
CA GLU A 647 19.10 34.30 40.95
C GLU A 647 19.85 33.63 42.12
N LYS A 648 21.11 33.25 41.85
CA LYS A 648 22.11 32.63 42.75
C LYS A 648 21.90 31.14 43.07
N VAL A 649 21.81 30.29 42.04
CA VAL A 649 22.08 28.85 42.21
C VAL A 649 23.59 28.64 42.15
N GLU A 650 24.22 28.49 43.31
CA GLU A 650 25.68 28.32 43.46
C GLU A 650 25.97 27.30 44.58
N GLY A 651 27.20 26.76 44.60
CA GLY A 651 27.67 25.86 45.67
C GLY A 651 27.30 24.39 45.44
N ASP A 652 27.04 23.68 46.54
CA ASP A 652 26.94 22.20 46.58
C ASP A 652 25.70 21.62 45.86
N VAL A 653 24.80 22.48 45.38
CA VAL A 653 23.64 22.12 44.55
C VAL A 653 24.00 21.91 43.07
N LEU A 654 25.23 22.21 42.65
CA LEU A 654 25.68 22.09 41.26
C LEU A 654 26.55 20.85 41.05
N PHE A 655 26.37 20.21 39.90
CA PHE A 655 27.29 19.16 39.46
C PHE A 655 28.60 19.81 38.99
N LEU A 656 29.72 19.46 39.64
CA LEU A 656 31.02 20.09 39.37
C LEU A 656 31.79 19.30 38.32
N GLN A 657 32.10 19.94 37.19
CA GLN A 657 32.87 19.32 36.10
C GLN A 657 34.24 18.79 36.57
N SER A 658 34.94 19.55 37.41
CA SER A 658 36.23 19.14 37.99
C SER A 658 36.10 17.86 38.82
N LYS A 659 35.05 17.75 39.65
CA LYS A 659 34.80 16.58 40.48
C LYS A 659 34.41 15.36 39.66
N ILE A 660 33.54 15.54 38.66
CA ILE A 660 33.14 14.48 37.73
C ILE A 660 34.35 13.97 36.93
N THR A 661 35.24 14.87 36.50
CA THR A 661 36.48 14.51 35.81
C THR A 661 37.42 13.69 36.70
N GLU A 662 37.57 14.08 37.97
CA GLU A 662 38.38 13.36 38.96
C GLU A 662 37.85 11.93 39.19
N VAL A 663 36.56 11.78 39.46
CA VAL A 663 35.97 10.46 39.80
C VAL A 663 35.89 9.50 38.61
N LEU A 664 35.82 10.02 37.37
CA LEU A 664 35.82 9.20 36.16
C LEU A 664 37.23 8.88 35.64
N GLY A 665 38.26 9.65 36.04
CA GLY A 665 39.61 9.50 35.50
C GLY A 665 40.32 8.18 35.80
N GLY A 666 39.91 7.48 36.86
CA GLY A 666 40.40 6.12 37.16
C GLY A 666 39.71 5.00 36.38
N SER A 667 38.68 5.30 35.59
CA SER A 667 37.74 4.31 35.02
C SER A 667 37.82 4.15 33.50
N GLY A 668 38.90 4.64 32.86
CA GLY A 668 39.14 4.48 31.42
C GLY A 668 38.49 5.55 30.52
N TYR A 669 37.73 6.48 31.07
CA TYR A 669 37.13 7.60 30.31
C TYR A 669 38.16 8.71 30.02
N ASN A 670 37.99 9.39 28.89
CA ASN A 670 38.88 10.47 28.46
C ASN A 670 38.68 11.74 29.31
N THR A 671 39.56 11.93 30.30
CA THR A 671 39.54 13.06 31.24
C THR A 671 39.83 14.41 30.58
N ASP A 672 40.71 14.44 29.58
CA ASP A 672 41.09 15.68 28.90
C ASP A 672 39.91 16.28 28.15
N ARG A 673 39.14 15.42 27.48
CA ARG A 673 37.90 15.80 26.80
C ARG A 673 36.82 16.19 27.80
N LEU A 674 36.66 15.44 28.89
CA LEU A 674 35.67 15.72 29.93
C LEU A 674 35.93 17.05 30.66
N ALA A 675 37.20 17.43 30.84
CA ALA A 675 37.61 18.71 31.41
C ALA A 675 37.31 19.92 30.49
N THR A 676 37.08 19.67 29.20
CA THR A 676 36.73 20.71 28.22
C THR A 676 35.20 20.86 28.15
N PRO A 677 34.61 22.02 28.50
CA PRO A 677 33.16 22.23 28.39
C PRO A 677 32.63 21.92 26.99
N TYR A 678 31.40 21.42 26.89
CA TYR A 678 30.73 21.29 25.59
C TYR A 678 30.31 22.68 25.11
N VAL A 679 30.65 23.01 23.87
CA VAL A 679 30.22 24.25 23.21
C VAL A 679 29.43 23.86 21.96
N PRO A 680 28.14 24.24 21.84
CA PRO A 680 27.36 23.97 20.64
C PRO A 680 27.94 24.74 19.45
N GLN A 681 28.66 24.04 18.56
CA GLN A 681 29.28 24.63 17.37
C GLN A 681 28.25 24.77 16.24
N TYR A 682 28.27 25.89 15.51
CA TYR A 682 27.46 26.09 14.31
C TYR A 682 28.13 25.42 13.10
N THR A 683 27.39 24.66 12.30
CA THR A 683 27.86 24.16 11.01
C THR A 683 27.67 25.23 9.92
N ASP A 684 28.46 25.19 8.84
CA ASP A 684 28.43 26.25 7.80
C ASP A 684 27.06 26.42 7.09
N GLU A 685 26.19 25.40 7.13
CA GLU A 685 24.80 25.52 6.64
C GLU A 685 23.97 26.55 7.43
N ASP A 686 24.24 26.75 8.72
CA ASP A 686 23.54 27.73 9.56
C ASP A 686 23.91 29.18 9.23
N ARG A 687 25.02 29.41 8.52
CA ARG A 687 25.41 30.75 8.06
C ARG A 687 24.59 31.19 6.84
N LEU A 688 24.10 30.23 6.06
CA LEU A 688 23.32 30.47 4.84
C LEU A 688 21.87 30.85 5.13
N SER A 689 21.33 30.50 6.31
CA SER A 689 19.98 30.91 6.74
C SER A 689 19.86 32.40 7.08
N LYS A 690 20.98 33.09 7.37
CA LYS A 690 21.02 34.54 7.70
C LYS A 690 21.42 35.48 6.56
N ARG A 691 21.92 34.97 5.41
CA ARG A 691 22.25 35.80 4.23
C ARG A 691 21.42 35.37 3.02
N LYS A 692 20.22 35.93 2.90
CA LYS A 692 19.51 35.96 1.61
C LYS A 692 19.96 37.18 0.81
N SER A 693 20.85 36.96 -0.14
CA SER A 693 21.03 37.84 -1.29
C SER A 693 21.14 36.99 -2.55
N ILE A 694 20.36 37.38 -3.55
CA ILE A 694 20.14 36.70 -4.82
C ILE A 694 21.41 36.65 -5.66
N GLY A 695 21.66 35.49 -6.25
CA GLY A 695 22.54 35.29 -7.40
C GLY A 695 23.80 34.49 -7.09
N GLU A 696 23.79 33.19 -7.42
CA GLU A 696 24.72 32.66 -8.43
C GLU A 696 24.44 31.18 -8.73
N THR A 697 24.41 30.92 -10.03
CA THR A 697 24.25 29.64 -10.72
C THR A 697 25.35 28.63 -10.39
N ILE A 698 24.94 27.37 -10.19
CA ILE A 698 25.60 26.12 -10.57
C ILE A 698 27.14 26.14 -10.56
N SER A 699 27.73 25.56 -9.53
CA SER A 699 29.07 24.98 -9.60
C SER A 699 29.14 23.74 -8.71
N LEU A 700 28.91 22.57 -9.31
CA LEU A 700 29.26 21.27 -8.75
C LEU A 700 30.78 21.12 -8.87
N GLN A 701 31.51 21.42 -7.79
CA GLN A 701 32.86 20.90 -7.60
C GLN A 701 32.73 19.56 -6.88
N VAL A 702 33.04 18.50 -7.64
CA VAL A 702 33.25 17.15 -7.13
C VAL A 702 34.60 17.13 -6.44
N GLU A 703 34.61 17.09 -5.11
CA GLU A 703 35.80 16.68 -4.37
C GLU A 703 35.92 15.15 -4.45
N VAL A 704 37.00 14.74 -5.10
CA VAL A 704 37.46 13.36 -5.21
C VAL A 704 38.30 13.06 -3.98
N GLU A 705 37.84 12.16 -3.11
CA GLU A 705 38.73 11.27 -2.36
C GLU A 705 38.15 9.85 -2.29
N SER A 706 39.07 8.91 -2.35
CA SER A 706 38.95 7.66 -3.07
C SER A 706 38.93 6.42 -2.17
N ARG A 707 38.07 5.47 -2.56
CA ARG A 707 38.20 3.99 -2.48
C ARG A 707 38.22 3.31 -1.10
N ASN A 708 37.18 2.51 -0.84
CA ASN A 708 37.23 1.03 -0.95
C ASN A 708 35.83 0.40 -0.76
N SER A 709 35.33 -0.25 -1.81
CA SER A 709 34.17 -1.17 -1.77
C SER A 709 34.59 -2.50 -2.41
N PRO A 710 34.22 -3.67 -1.87
CA PRO A 710 34.46 -4.94 -2.53
C PRO A 710 33.34 -5.29 -3.53
N GLU A 711 33.79 -5.71 -4.72
CA GLU A 711 33.38 -6.86 -5.52
C GLU A 711 31.87 -7.10 -5.79
N LYS A 712 31.48 -6.81 -7.04
CA LYS A 712 30.33 -7.42 -7.73
C LYS A 712 30.82 -8.68 -8.45
N GLU A 713 30.20 -9.81 -8.15
CA GLU A 713 30.31 -11.06 -8.92
C GLU A 713 29.79 -10.86 -10.35
N GLU A 714 30.63 -11.15 -11.34
CA GLU A 714 30.21 -11.40 -12.72
C GLU A 714 29.77 -12.87 -12.84
N ARG A 715 28.51 -13.08 -13.24
CA ARG A 715 27.99 -14.39 -13.64
C ARG A 715 28.52 -14.74 -15.03
N THR A 716 29.32 -15.80 -15.13
CA THR A 716 29.64 -16.48 -16.40
C THR A 716 28.54 -17.49 -16.77
N PRO A 717 28.34 -17.80 -18.07
CA PRO A 717 27.27 -18.69 -18.52
C PRO A 717 27.62 -20.16 -18.27
N ALA A 718 26.58 -20.97 -18.07
CA ALA A 718 26.65 -22.34 -17.60
C ALA A 718 27.41 -23.30 -18.54
N GLU A 719 28.44 -23.95 -18.00
CA GLU A 719 28.99 -25.22 -18.49
C GLU A 719 28.86 -26.28 -17.38
N GLU A 720 28.52 -27.51 -17.78
CA GLU A 720 28.22 -28.64 -16.89
C GLU A 720 29.44 -29.04 -16.04
N ILE A 721 29.30 -28.91 -14.72
CA ILE A 721 30.35 -29.21 -13.73
C ILE A 721 30.39 -30.72 -13.47
N THR A 722 31.50 -31.38 -13.83
CA THR A 722 31.80 -32.77 -13.45
C THR A 722 32.67 -32.81 -12.18
N PHE A 723 32.60 -33.92 -11.43
CA PHE A 723 33.26 -34.10 -10.13
C PHE A 723 34.80 -33.96 -10.20
N GLU A 724 35.40 -34.27 -11.35
CA GLU A 724 36.84 -34.09 -11.62
C GLU A 724 37.23 -32.60 -11.64
N THR A 725 36.36 -31.73 -12.16
CA THR A 725 36.59 -30.28 -12.26
C THR A 725 36.61 -29.61 -10.89
N LEU A 726 35.74 -30.05 -9.97
CA LEU A 726 35.72 -29.58 -8.58
C LEU A 726 36.96 -30.02 -7.79
N LYS A 727 37.51 -31.20 -8.08
CA LYS A 727 38.71 -31.71 -7.41
C LYS A 727 39.96 -30.94 -7.80
N ASN A 728 40.10 -30.58 -9.08
CA ASN A 728 41.25 -29.81 -9.56
C ASN A 728 41.21 -28.34 -9.10
N ALA A 729 40.03 -27.73 -9.02
CA ALA A 729 39.87 -26.35 -8.54
C ALA A 729 40.28 -26.16 -7.05
N ILE A 730 40.10 -27.18 -6.21
CA ILE A 730 40.48 -27.11 -4.79
C ILE A 730 42.00 -27.21 -4.63
N VAL A 731 42.68 -28.03 -5.44
CA VAL A 731 44.14 -28.25 -5.36
C VAL A 731 44.91 -27.06 -5.94
N ASP A 732 44.42 -26.41 -6.99
CA ASP A 732 45.10 -25.26 -7.63
C ASP A 732 44.86 -23.91 -6.93
N SER A 733 43.84 -23.80 -6.06
CA SER A 733 43.50 -22.54 -5.36
C SER A 733 44.63 -22.02 -4.45
N VAL A 734 45.34 -22.93 -3.78
CA VAL A 734 46.40 -22.58 -2.81
C VAL A 734 47.65 -22.06 -3.54
N GLY A 735 47.97 -22.63 -4.70
CA GLY A 735 49.11 -22.18 -5.52
C GLY A 735 48.86 -20.80 -6.15
N MET A 736 47.62 -20.52 -6.58
CA MET A 736 47.24 -19.23 -7.17
C MET A 736 47.26 -18.09 -6.14
N GLU A 737 46.84 -18.35 -4.91
CA GLU A 737 46.80 -17.34 -3.84
C GLU A 737 48.21 -16.91 -3.41
N GLU A 738 49.16 -17.84 -3.39
CA GLU A 738 50.57 -17.56 -3.08
C GLU A 738 51.29 -16.85 -4.23
N GLN A 739 51.00 -17.22 -5.49
CA GLN A 739 51.49 -16.51 -6.67
C GLN A 739 50.95 -15.07 -6.74
N GLU A 740 49.68 -14.86 -6.41
CA GLU A 740 49.06 -13.52 -6.39
C GLU A 740 49.59 -12.68 -5.22
N ARG A 741 49.86 -13.29 -4.06
CA ARG A 741 50.50 -12.62 -2.93
C ARG A 741 51.94 -12.19 -3.25
N GLU A 742 52.72 -13.05 -3.92
CA GLU A 742 54.07 -12.73 -4.37
C GLU A 742 54.07 -11.66 -5.47
N ARG A 743 53.13 -11.74 -6.42
CA ARG A 743 52.92 -10.71 -7.44
C ARG A 743 52.56 -9.35 -6.81
N ARG A 744 51.66 -9.32 -5.81
CA ARG A 744 51.31 -8.10 -5.07
C ARG A 744 52.52 -7.55 -4.33
N ARG A 745 53.35 -8.40 -3.75
CA ARG A 745 54.59 -8.01 -3.07
C ARG A 745 55.59 -7.37 -4.04
N GLN A 746 55.80 -7.97 -5.21
CA GLN A 746 56.67 -7.42 -6.26
C GLN A 746 56.17 -6.08 -6.82
N VAL A 747 54.85 -5.92 -6.96
CA VAL A 747 54.24 -4.65 -7.37
C VAL A 747 54.49 -3.58 -6.30
N VAL A 748 54.25 -3.88 -5.03
CA VAL A 748 54.48 -2.93 -3.93
C VAL A 748 55.95 -2.54 -3.83
N GLU A 749 56.87 -3.49 -3.94
CA GLU A 749 58.30 -3.22 -3.93
C GLU A 749 58.74 -2.35 -5.12
N LYS A 750 58.18 -2.60 -6.31
CA LYS A 750 58.45 -1.79 -7.50
C LYS A 750 57.93 -0.35 -7.36
N PHE A 751 56.76 -0.16 -6.76
CA PHE A 751 56.22 1.19 -6.49
C PHE A 751 56.98 1.94 -5.38
N GLN A 752 57.65 1.23 -4.46
CA GLN A 752 58.44 1.85 -3.39
C GLN A 752 59.88 2.20 -3.82
N LYS A 753 60.46 1.45 -4.77
CA LYS A 753 61.88 1.58 -5.14
C LYS A 753 62.15 2.12 -6.55
N ALA A 754 61.18 2.10 -7.47
CA ALA A 754 61.40 2.58 -8.84
C ALA A 754 61.31 4.11 -8.94
N PRO A 755 62.15 4.76 -9.75
CA PRO A 755 62.06 6.20 -10.00
C PRO A 755 60.73 6.57 -10.70
N PHE A 756 60.22 7.76 -10.39
CA PHE A 756 58.88 8.21 -10.79
C PHE A 756 58.67 8.18 -12.32
N GLU A 757 59.67 8.53 -13.13
CA GLU A 757 59.59 8.43 -14.59
C GLU A 757 59.26 7.01 -15.08
N GLU A 758 59.77 5.96 -14.42
CA GLU A 758 59.55 4.57 -14.83
C GLU A 758 58.12 4.11 -14.49
N ILE A 759 57.60 4.55 -13.34
CA ILE A 759 56.23 4.29 -12.90
C ILE A 759 55.24 5.02 -13.82
N ALA A 760 55.53 6.29 -14.16
CA ALA A 760 54.73 7.09 -15.07
C ALA A 760 54.70 6.50 -16.49
N ALA A 761 55.84 6.04 -17.01
CA ALA A 761 55.92 5.39 -18.32
C ALA A 761 55.12 4.07 -18.36
N HIS A 762 55.16 3.28 -17.29
CA HIS A 762 54.41 2.03 -17.19
C HIS A 762 52.89 2.26 -17.09
N CYS A 763 52.45 3.25 -16.31
CA CYS A 763 51.05 3.65 -16.25
C CYS A 763 50.56 4.22 -17.59
N GLY A 764 51.38 5.03 -18.26
CA GLY A 764 51.11 5.54 -19.60
C GLY A 764 50.92 4.41 -20.62
N ALA A 765 51.85 3.45 -20.69
CA ALA A 765 51.75 2.31 -21.60
C ALA A 765 50.47 1.47 -21.37
N ARG A 766 50.05 1.32 -20.10
CA ARG A 766 48.86 0.55 -19.72
C ARG A 766 47.56 1.29 -20.06
N ALA A 767 47.55 2.62 -19.94
CA ALA A 767 46.44 3.46 -20.41
C ALA A 767 46.32 3.42 -21.94
N THR A 768 47.44 3.44 -22.68
CA THR A 768 47.44 3.32 -24.14
C THR A 768 46.93 1.94 -24.60
N LEU A 769 47.28 0.88 -23.88
CA LEU A 769 46.75 -0.47 -24.16
C LEU A 769 45.25 -0.57 -23.89
N LEU A 770 44.75 0.02 -22.80
CA LEU A 770 43.32 0.08 -22.50
C LEU A 770 42.56 0.87 -23.57
N GLN A 771 43.10 2.01 -24.00
CA GLN A 771 42.52 2.82 -25.06
C GLN A 771 42.50 2.07 -26.40
N SER A 772 43.56 1.33 -26.71
CA SER A 772 43.62 0.46 -27.90
C SER A 772 42.54 -0.63 -27.86
N LYS A 773 42.34 -1.28 -26.72
CA LYS A 773 41.30 -2.29 -26.52
C LYS A 773 39.89 -1.71 -26.61
N LEU A 774 39.65 -0.54 -26.01
CA LEU A 774 38.38 0.19 -26.11
C LEU A 774 38.07 0.58 -27.56
N ASN A 775 39.06 1.10 -28.29
CA ASN A 775 38.89 1.41 -29.70
C ASN A 775 38.59 0.17 -30.55
N GLN A 776 39.18 -0.98 -30.22
CA GLN A 776 38.89 -2.25 -30.87
C GLN A 776 37.45 -2.73 -30.59
N ILE A 777 36.95 -2.51 -29.37
CA ILE A 777 35.56 -2.81 -28.99
C ILE A 777 34.59 -1.86 -29.71
N PHE A 778 34.90 -0.57 -29.78
CA PHE A 778 34.08 0.40 -30.51
C PHE A 778 34.02 0.10 -32.01
N GLU A 779 35.13 -0.31 -32.63
CA GLU A 779 35.15 -0.77 -34.04
C GLU A 779 34.25 -2.00 -34.28
N ILE A 780 34.17 -2.93 -33.31
CA ILE A 780 33.29 -4.10 -33.40
C ILE A 780 31.81 -3.72 -33.21
N THR A 781 31.53 -2.68 -32.42
CA THR A 781 30.15 -2.29 -32.06
C THR A 781 29.51 -1.36 -33.10
N ILE A 782 30.30 -0.70 -33.96
CA ILE A 782 29.81 0.30 -34.94
C ILE A 782 29.51 -0.30 -36.33
N ARG A 783 29.85 -1.58 -36.60
CA ARG A 783 29.48 -2.21 -37.89
C ARG A 783 28.12 -2.90 -37.80
N PRO A 784 27.12 -2.53 -38.64
CA PRO A 784 25.91 -3.33 -38.78
C PRO A 784 26.24 -4.69 -39.43
N PRO A 785 25.52 -5.77 -39.09
CA PRO A 785 25.79 -7.10 -39.62
C PRO A 785 25.49 -7.16 -41.13
N PRO A 786 26.22 -7.97 -41.92
CA PRO A 786 25.90 -8.15 -43.33
C PRO A 786 24.63 -8.98 -43.47
N SER A 787 23.68 -8.51 -44.28
CA SER A 787 22.47 -9.25 -44.65
C SER A 787 22.83 -10.53 -45.42
N PRO A 788 22.16 -11.66 -45.16
CA PRO A 788 22.43 -12.91 -45.88
C PRO A 788 21.66 -12.92 -47.20
N SER A 789 22.34 -12.70 -48.32
CA SER A 789 21.89 -13.16 -49.64
C SER A 789 23.10 -13.34 -50.56
N GLY A 790 23.15 -14.52 -51.17
CA GLY A 790 24.32 -15.09 -51.79
C GLY A 790 24.81 -14.43 -53.09
N THR A 791 26.10 -14.64 -53.27
CA THR A 791 26.93 -14.73 -54.47
C THR A 791 26.21 -15.00 -55.81
N ILE A 792 26.48 -14.18 -56.86
CA ILE A 792 27.14 -14.52 -58.15
C ILE A 792 26.80 -13.53 -59.30
N SER A 793 27.87 -13.02 -59.92
CA SER A 793 28.13 -12.54 -61.30
C SER A 793 27.08 -11.85 -62.21
N SER A 794 27.50 -10.66 -62.66
CA SER A 794 27.69 -10.22 -64.07
C SER A 794 26.56 -10.34 -65.10
N GLY A 795 26.15 -9.18 -65.63
CA GLY A 795 25.81 -9.04 -67.06
C GLY A 795 24.56 -8.22 -67.39
N TYR A 796 24.77 -7.03 -67.98
CA TYR A 796 23.97 -6.34 -69.01
C TYR A 796 22.42 -6.27 -68.93
N GLY A 797 21.89 -5.03 -68.99
CA GLY A 797 20.61 -4.74 -69.66
C GLY A 797 19.70 -3.69 -69.02
N GLN A 798 19.50 -2.56 -69.70
CA GLN A 798 18.40 -1.58 -69.55
C GLN A 798 17.03 -2.29 -69.54
N SER A 799 15.91 -1.87 -68.93
CA SER A 799 15.17 -0.60 -68.80
C SER A 799 13.92 -0.94 -67.91
N GLN A 800 13.27 -0.10 -67.08
CA GLN A 800 12.47 1.09 -67.39
C GLN A 800 12.04 1.80 -66.07
N SER A 801 11.93 3.13 -66.19
CA SER A 801 11.21 4.16 -65.39
C SER A 801 9.85 3.75 -64.77
N ARG A 802 9.26 4.37 -63.72
CA ARG A 802 9.14 5.82 -63.43
C ARG A 802 8.42 6.10 -62.07
N SER A 803 8.81 7.22 -61.46
CA SER A 803 8.04 8.21 -60.64
C SER A 803 7.44 7.90 -59.26
N VAL A 804 7.87 8.77 -58.33
CA VAL A 804 7.47 9.14 -56.94
C VAL A 804 6.06 9.80 -56.89
N PRO A 805 5.36 9.89 -55.73
CA PRO A 805 5.44 11.06 -54.81
C PRO A 805 5.47 10.66 -53.29
N LEU A 806 6.28 11.30 -52.43
CA LEU A 806 6.10 12.58 -51.71
C LEU A 806 4.94 12.62 -50.70
N TYR A 807 5.24 12.52 -49.39
CA TYR A 807 5.09 13.66 -48.47
C TYR A 807 5.90 13.45 -47.17
N GLU A 808 6.80 14.39 -46.88
CA GLU A 808 7.47 14.59 -45.60
C GLU A 808 6.51 15.20 -44.57
N MET A 809 6.67 14.87 -43.28
CA MET A 809 6.36 15.83 -42.21
C MET A 809 7.49 15.88 -41.19
N LYS A 810 7.96 17.10 -40.97
CA LYS A 810 9.04 17.57 -40.12
C LYS A 810 8.64 17.54 -38.63
N PHE A 811 9.61 17.27 -37.76
CA PHE A 811 9.59 17.67 -36.34
C PHE A 811 9.67 19.21 -36.22
N PRO A 812 9.14 19.81 -35.14
CA PRO A 812 10.04 20.18 -34.04
C PRO A 812 9.44 20.19 -32.61
N ASP A 813 10.33 19.95 -31.64
CA ASP A 813 10.56 20.63 -30.36
C ASP A 813 9.46 20.90 -29.31
N LEU A 814 9.90 20.60 -28.07
CA LEU A 814 9.65 21.27 -26.79
C LEU A 814 8.45 20.85 -25.93
N CYS A 815 8.84 20.22 -24.82
CA CYS A 815 8.29 20.29 -23.47
C CYS A 815 7.27 21.40 -23.21
N VAL A 816 6.05 21.02 -22.82
CA VAL A 816 5.37 21.45 -21.59
C VAL A 816 4.44 20.31 -21.16
N TYR A 817 4.73 19.65 -20.04
CA TYR A 817 3.87 19.52 -18.85
C TYR A 817 4.57 18.69 -17.78
#